data_AF-A0A101IEW4-F1
#
_entry.id   AF-A0A101IEW4-F1
#
_cell.length_a   1.000
_cell.length_b   1.000
_cell.length_c   1.000
_cell.angle_alpha   90.00
_cell.angle_beta   90.00
_cell.angle_gamma   90.00
#
_symmetry.space_group_name_H-M   'P 1'
#
loop_
_entity.id
_entity.type
_entity.pdbx_description
1 polymer ?
#
loop_
_entity_poly.entity_id
_entity_poly.type
_entity_poly.pdbx_seq_one_letter_code
_entity_poly.pdbx_strand_id
1 'polypeptide(L)'
;MKPFHTVAIPHEDIKSGALEMSVFAADLWNASRGKGPQEYSNPDVFFRKTYQTDGLKELLETVQKRLEGRGGDSVLQVQTPFGGGKTHSMIALYHKAGEWNAKRVVLVGTVLDKDKTLWGEIERQLTGEIRYLTGRTSPGREALNKVLTTNAPVLILMDELMGYMTKASGVKVEDTTLAEQTLAFMQELSEEASSISGVCALVTLQSSFIEQSSEAAERLLSKLKKTLGRKEKVYAPVKDSEVTKIIRKRLFSTIDERAAEAVVSNLVDYFANQSMLPAGIEKSDYRTRFLDSYPFAPEVIDVLYHRWGSYPEFQRTRGVLRILALVIHSMLKSGNSYISLADFDLDNQELRQELIKFTGSEFNSVIASDITADDSGTVRTNPELGRAYQNLNIATRAAQTIFMYSFSGGREHGATLTDIKRQAAAYDNPAEVISDCLERLKNRLFYLQNTDDKYFFSNKPNLNRIIHTKMENVSSESLKELEEELLKRNISGKRFKTFVGEQSYKDIPDNYDLKLLVLDSVDKQTMIEIVNNRGNSTPRVNRNTIIFLCPGDKTNLEKQMRRKLAIDAIERDDSLELGEMDRKKLKEDTKRISGELDDAIHRVYREIYIPMKDGLLKTDLGVPTYGENKTLDERIFDHLKSESKLVDKLSPMVISIKYLEKSSNLHTEQLWKSHLQTPGEPLLMNRGVLEEAIVEGLKNGLFGLAMENGGGLKLMYFNDRKSAQDTTVPELQFSSVELLLALAKCKELAEKEPGTIYPTDSGDKKVNVTVKDSGVGTSSGTSQPTA
;
A
#
# COMPACT_ATOMS: atom_id res chain seq x y z
N MET A 1 -19.05 -26.96 -14.17
CA MET A 1 -17.97 -27.68 -14.89
C MET A 1 -17.48 -28.83 -14.00
N LYS A 2 -16.85 -29.88 -14.56
CA LYS A 2 -16.36 -31.02 -13.76
C LYS A 2 -15.12 -30.61 -12.92
N PRO A 3 -14.91 -31.16 -11.72
CA PRO A 3 -13.66 -30.93 -10.97
C PRO A 3 -12.45 -31.50 -11.73
N PHE A 4 -11.31 -30.81 -11.69
CA PHE A 4 -10.13 -31.16 -12.49
C PHE A 4 -9.65 -32.58 -12.21
N HIS A 5 -9.69 -33.03 -10.95
CA HIS A 5 -9.19 -34.34 -10.54
C HIS A 5 -10.05 -35.50 -11.06
N THR A 6 -11.26 -35.22 -11.57
CA THR A 6 -12.12 -36.19 -12.26
C THR A 6 -11.82 -36.28 -13.77
N VAL A 7 -11.14 -35.26 -14.32
CA VAL A 7 -10.74 -35.17 -15.73
C VAL A 7 -9.28 -35.59 -15.91
N ALA A 8 -8.39 -35.03 -15.08
CA ALA A 8 -6.98 -35.34 -14.98
C ALA A 8 -6.73 -36.08 -13.65
N ILE A 9 -6.65 -37.40 -13.70
CA ILE A 9 -6.51 -38.25 -12.50
C ILE A 9 -5.05 -38.21 -12.04
N PRO A 10 -4.75 -37.72 -10.82
CA PRO A 10 -3.39 -37.70 -10.29
C PRO A 10 -2.87 -39.12 -10.04
N HIS A 11 -1.55 -39.31 -10.02
CA HIS A 11 -0.98 -40.59 -9.58
C HIS A 11 -1.27 -40.86 -8.09
N GLU A 12 -1.25 -42.14 -7.69
CA GLU A 12 -1.60 -42.57 -6.32
C GLU A 12 -0.68 -42.02 -5.22
N ASP A 13 0.61 -41.82 -5.53
CA ASP A 13 1.57 -41.17 -4.63
C ASP A 13 1.15 -39.74 -4.26
N ILE A 14 0.59 -39.00 -5.22
CA ILE A 14 0.05 -37.65 -4.99
C ILE A 14 -1.27 -37.72 -4.23
N LYS A 15 -2.14 -38.67 -4.53
CA LYS A 15 -3.42 -38.85 -3.81
C LYS A 15 -3.22 -39.21 -2.34
N SER A 16 -2.25 -40.07 -2.05
CA SER A 16 -1.94 -40.55 -0.70
C SER A 16 -1.14 -39.55 0.14
N GLY A 17 -0.63 -38.46 -0.45
CA GLY A 17 0.18 -37.47 0.25
C GLY A 17 1.63 -37.90 0.47
N ALA A 18 2.11 -38.95 -0.22
CA ALA A 18 3.49 -39.41 -0.18
C ALA A 18 4.42 -38.49 -0.99
N LEU A 19 4.52 -37.23 -0.57
CA LEU A 19 5.06 -36.13 -1.37
C LEU A 19 6.53 -35.80 -1.06
N GLU A 20 7.27 -36.70 -0.40
CA GLU A 20 8.66 -36.46 0.00
C GLU A 20 9.56 -36.07 -1.18
N MET A 21 10.54 -35.21 -0.90
CA MET A 21 11.49 -34.73 -1.89
C MET A 21 12.29 -35.86 -2.56
N SER A 22 12.44 -37.00 -1.88
CA SER A 22 13.10 -38.21 -2.33
C SER A 22 12.36 -38.88 -3.50
N VAL A 23 11.03 -38.79 -3.55
CA VAL A 23 10.19 -39.37 -4.62
C VAL A 23 10.41 -38.66 -5.96
N PHE A 24 10.64 -37.34 -5.91
CA PHE A 24 10.90 -36.53 -7.11
C PHE A 24 12.38 -36.44 -7.48
N ALA A 25 13.28 -36.98 -6.63
CA ALA A 25 14.72 -36.99 -6.86
C ALA A 25 15.13 -38.24 -7.64
N ALA A 26 15.60 -38.05 -8.87
CA ALA A 26 16.29 -39.11 -9.59
C ALA A 26 17.64 -39.39 -8.93
N ASP A 27 17.91 -40.66 -8.61
CA ASP A 27 19.16 -41.13 -8.04
C ASP A 27 19.62 -42.38 -8.81
N LEU A 28 20.65 -42.21 -9.64
CA LEU A 28 21.18 -43.30 -10.48
C LEU A 28 21.78 -44.43 -9.64
N TRP A 29 22.38 -44.12 -8.49
CA TRP A 29 23.01 -45.13 -7.63
C TRP A 29 21.97 -46.05 -7.00
N ASN A 30 20.90 -45.48 -6.45
CA ASN A 30 19.80 -46.25 -5.89
C ASN A 30 19.05 -47.03 -6.98
N ALA A 31 18.73 -46.37 -8.10
CA ALA A 31 18.04 -47.00 -9.23
C ALA A 31 18.81 -48.22 -9.78
N SER A 32 20.12 -48.09 -9.98
CA SER A 32 20.97 -49.19 -10.50
C SER A 32 21.13 -50.38 -9.55
N ARG A 33 20.73 -50.23 -8.29
CA ARG A 33 20.75 -51.29 -7.26
C ARG A 33 19.37 -51.86 -6.96
N GLY A 34 18.33 -51.44 -7.69
CA GLY A 34 16.94 -51.80 -7.38
C GLY A 34 16.47 -51.25 -6.04
N LYS A 35 17.07 -50.16 -5.55
CA LYS A 35 16.71 -49.49 -4.29
C LYS A 35 16.04 -48.14 -4.57
N GLY A 36 15.32 -47.61 -3.59
CA GLY A 36 14.62 -46.33 -3.70
C GLY A 36 13.25 -46.43 -4.39
N PRO A 37 12.67 -45.30 -4.84
CA PRO A 37 11.34 -45.27 -5.43
C PRO A 37 11.21 -46.18 -6.66
N GLN A 38 10.09 -46.90 -6.76
CA GLN A 38 9.79 -47.79 -7.90
C GLN A 38 9.80 -47.05 -9.23
N GLU A 39 9.51 -45.75 -9.24
CA GLU A 39 9.52 -44.91 -10.43
C GLU A 39 10.88 -44.77 -11.10
N TYR A 40 11.98 -45.02 -10.38
CA TYR A 40 13.32 -44.98 -10.94
C TYR A 40 13.98 -46.35 -11.02
N SER A 41 13.65 -47.25 -10.08
CA SER A 41 14.26 -48.58 -10.01
C SER A 41 13.59 -49.62 -10.93
N ASN A 42 12.30 -49.48 -11.21
CA ASN A 42 11.57 -50.38 -12.11
C ASN A 42 11.47 -49.77 -13.53
N PRO A 43 11.97 -50.45 -14.58
CA PRO A 43 12.00 -49.92 -15.94
C PRO A 43 10.59 -49.64 -16.51
N ASP A 44 9.62 -50.53 -16.26
CA ASP A 44 8.26 -50.38 -16.77
C ASP A 44 7.54 -49.20 -16.13
N VAL A 45 7.72 -49.02 -14.83
CA VAL A 45 7.15 -47.88 -14.09
C VAL A 45 7.83 -46.58 -14.54
N PHE A 46 9.16 -46.59 -14.68
CA PHE A 46 9.95 -45.46 -15.14
C PHE A 46 9.45 -44.96 -16.50
N PHE A 47 9.47 -45.81 -17.54
CA PHE A 47 9.05 -45.38 -18.88
C PHE A 47 7.56 -45.04 -18.97
N ARG A 48 6.70 -45.61 -18.13
CA ARG A 48 5.28 -45.24 -18.06
C ARG A 48 5.06 -43.84 -17.50
N LYS A 49 5.87 -43.39 -16.53
CA LYS A 49 5.81 -42.05 -15.93
C LYS A 49 6.74 -41.03 -16.63
N THR A 50 7.61 -41.47 -17.53
CA THR A 50 8.51 -40.59 -18.29
C THR A 50 7.87 -40.12 -19.60
N TYR A 51 7.86 -38.81 -19.82
CA TYR A 51 7.63 -38.25 -21.15
C TYR A 51 8.94 -38.34 -21.95
N GLN A 52 8.94 -39.08 -23.06
CA GLN A 52 10.11 -39.19 -23.93
C GLN A 52 10.23 -37.93 -24.79
N THR A 53 11.02 -36.98 -24.30
CA THR A 53 11.38 -35.78 -25.06
C THR A 53 12.13 -36.14 -26.33
N ASP A 54 12.11 -35.25 -27.33
CA ASP A 54 12.95 -35.37 -28.52
C ASP A 54 14.42 -35.56 -28.13
N GLY A 55 14.84 -34.82 -27.10
CA GLY A 55 16.15 -34.95 -26.47
C GLY A 55 16.42 -36.37 -25.97
N LEU A 56 15.54 -36.90 -25.12
CA LEU A 56 15.76 -38.24 -24.58
C LEU A 56 15.77 -39.30 -25.70
N LYS A 57 14.94 -39.15 -26.72
CA LYS A 57 14.88 -40.08 -27.86
C LYS A 57 16.18 -40.10 -28.65
N GLU A 58 16.68 -38.96 -29.11
CA GLU A 58 17.93 -38.92 -29.89
C GLU A 58 19.13 -39.39 -29.04
N LEU A 59 19.15 -39.11 -27.73
CA LEU A 59 20.16 -39.66 -26.83
C LEU A 59 20.11 -41.20 -26.80
N LEU A 60 18.93 -41.78 -26.57
CA LEU A 60 18.74 -43.23 -26.54
C LEU A 60 19.13 -43.87 -27.89
N GLU A 61 18.72 -43.29 -29.01
CA GLU A 61 19.04 -43.77 -30.35
C GLU A 61 20.55 -43.71 -30.65
N THR A 62 21.22 -42.62 -30.24
CA THR A 62 22.66 -42.44 -30.44
C THR A 62 23.45 -43.48 -29.66
N VAL A 63 23.10 -43.69 -28.39
CA VAL A 63 23.76 -44.70 -27.55
C VAL A 63 23.47 -46.11 -28.05
N GLN A 64 22.22 -46.40 -28.45
CA GLN A 64 21.87 -47.70 -29.01
C GLN A 64 22.69 -48.03 -30.25
N LYS A 65 22.77 -47.09 -31.22
CA LYS A 65 23.60 -47.27 -32.42
C LYS A 65 25.06 -47.57 -32.07
N ARG A 66 25.61 -46.87 -31.07
CA ARG A 66 26.99 -47.07 -30.61
C ARG A 66 27.19 -48.47 -30.03
N LEU A 67 26.30 -48.89 -29.13
CA LEU A 67 26.38 -50.18 -28.45
C LEU A 67 26.18 -51.36 -29.42
N GLU A 68 25.39 -51.18 -30.46
CA GLU A 68 25.18 -52.19 -31.52
C GLU A 68 26.27 -52.16 -32.61
N GLY A 69 27.27 -51.29 -32.49
CA GLY A 69 28.37 -51.17 -33.44
C GLY A 69 28.01 -50.56 -34.79
N ARG A 70 26.88 -49.85 -34.87
CA ARG A 70 26.37 -49.19 -36.09
C ARG A 70 26.88 -47.74 -36.24
N GLY A 71 27.98 -47.40 -35.57
CA GLY A 71 28.50 -46.03 -35.47
C GLY A 71 27.84 -45.23 -34.34
N GLY A 72 28.12 -43.92 -34.25
CA GLY A 72 27.64 -43.05 -33.17
C GLY A 72 28.75 -42.61 -32.21
N ASP A 73 28.41 -41.68 -31.33
CA ASP A 73 29.35 -41.02 -30.43
C ASP A 73 29.78 -41.95 -29.28
N SER A 74 31.08 -41.97 -29.01
CA SER A 74 31.72 -42.82 -27.99
C SER A 74 31.69 -42.18 -26.61
N VAL A 75 31.83 -40.86 -26.53
CA VAL A 75 31.79 -40.08 -25.29
C VAL A 75 30.78 -38.96 -25.44
N LEU A 76 29.81 -38.96 -24.54
CA LEU A 76 28.70 -38.02 -24.53
C LEU A 76 28.69 -37.28 -23.19
N GLN A 77 28.55 -35.96 -23.26
CA GLN A 77 28.35 -35.15 -22.07
C GLN A 77 26.94 -34.59 -22.07
N VAL A 78 26.21 -34.86 -21.00
CA VAL A 78 24.89 -34.26 -20.81
C VAL A 78 25.06 -32.93 -20.10
N GLN A 79 24.74 -31.84 -20.81
CA GLN A 79 24.64 -30.52 -20.21
C GLN A 79 23.19 -30.13 -20.13
N THR A 80 22.80 -29.56 -19.00
CA THR A 80 21.52 -28.89 -18.85
C THR A 80 21.78 -27.53 -18.22
N PRO A 81 21.10 -26.48 -18.69
CA PRO A 81 20.90 -25.30 -17.86
C PRO A 81 20.01 -25.73 -16.69
N PHE A 82 20.64 -26.11 -15.59
CA PHE A 82 20.08 -26.28 -14.24
C PHE A 82 18.76 -27.08 -14.11
N GLY A 83 18.85 -28.32 -13.61
CA GLY A 83 17.67 -29.11 -13.21
C GLY A 83 16.95 -29.89 -14.31
N GLY A 84 17.48 -29.91 -15.54
CA GLY A 84 16.83 -30.48 -16.73
C GLY A 84 16.90 -32.01 -16.92
N GLY A 85 17.05 -32.81 -15.85
CA GLY A 85 16.91 -34.28 -15.98
C GLY A 85 18.15 -35.08 -16.41
N LYS A 86 19.38 -34.62 -16.10
CA LYS A 86 20.64 -35.35 -16.42
C LYS A 86 20.64 -36.79 -15.86
N THR A 87 20.46 -36.92 -14.55
CA THR A 87 20.36 -38.22 -13.86
C THR A 87 19.16 -39.04 -14.36
N HIS A 88 18.05 -38.38 -14.72
CA HIS A 88 16.88 -39.06 -15.30
C HIS A 88 17.21 -39.70 -16.66
N SER A 89 17.93 -39.00 -17.54
CA SER A 89 18.41 -39.56 -18.81
C SER A 89 19.39 -40.71 -18.60
N MET A 90 20.26 -40.63 -17.57
CA MET A 90 21.16 -41.74 -17.21
C MET A 90 20.39 -42.98 -16.76
N ILE A 91 19.34 -42.82 -15.97
CA ILE A 91 18.47 -43.94 -15.55
C ILE A 91 17.76 -44.55 -16.75
N ALA A 92 17.26 -43.73 -17.68
CA ALA A 92 16.67 -44.23 -18.93
C ALA A 92 17.65 -45.08 -19.73
N LEU A 93 18.89 -44.61 -19.89
CA LEU A 93 19.98 -45.34 -20.55
C LEU A 93 20.35 -46.63 -19.79
N TYR A 94 20.41 -46.58 -18.46
CA TYR A 94 20.69 -47.76 -17.63
C TYR A 94 19.64 -48.86 -17.84
N HIS A 95 18.37 -48.50 -17.87
CA HIS A 95 17.28 -49.45 -18.13
C HIS A 95 17.35 -50.01 -19.54
N LYS A 96 17.49 -49.15 -20.56
CA LYS A 96 17.55 -49.55 -21.97
C LYS A 96 18.78 -50.36 -22.32
N ALA A 97 19.94 -50.07 -21.71
CA ALA A 97 21.14 -50.88 -21.88
C ALA A 97 20.94 -52.33 -21.44
N GLY A 98 20.07 -52.58 -20.46
CA GLY A 98 19.66 -53.94 -20.10
C GLY A 98 18.90 -54.65 -21.22
N GLU A 99 17.99 -53.94 -21.88
CA GLU A 99 17.25 -54.46 -23.05
C GLU A 99 18.17 -54.67 -24.27
N TRP A 100 19.16 -53.79 -24.45
CA TRP A 100 20.16 -53.89 -25.52
C TRP A 100 21.28 -54.90 -25.24
N ASN A 101 21.17 -55.67 -24.15
CA ASN A 101 22.15 -56.67 -23.73
C ASN A 101 23.58 -56.11 -23.54
N ALA A 102 23.68 -54.83 -23.14
CA ALA A 102 24.94 -54.17 -22.84
C ALA A 102 25.28 -54.28 -21.35
N LYS A 103 26.55 -54.52 -21.05
CA LYS A 103 27.05 -54.42 -19.68
C LYS A 103 27.01 -52.97 -19.23
N ARG A 104 26.64 -52.75 -17.97
CA ARG A 104 26.39 -51.42 -17.41
C ARG A 104 27.37 -51.15 -16.29
N VAL A 105 28.05 -50.02 -16.37
CA VAL A 105 28.89 -49.50 -15.30
C VAL A 105 28.30 -48.20 -14.81
N VAL A 106 28.11 -48.08 -13.49
CA VAL A 106 27.55 -46.90 -12.84
C VAL A 106 28.56 -46.38 -11.82
N LEU A 107 29.03 -45.16 -12.06
CA LEU A 107 29.93 -44.41 -11.18
C LEU A 107 29.22 -43.12 -10.77
N VAL A 108 29.01 -42.94 -9.46
CA VAL A 108 28.37 -41.73 -8.93
C VAL A 108 29.38 -41.02 -8.03
N GLY A 109 29.82 -39.82 -8.44
CA GLY A 109 30.95 -39.15 -7.82
C GLY A 109 30.71 -38.73 -6.38
N THR A 110 29.47 -38.42 -6.02
CA THR A 110 29.06 -38.11 -4.64
C THR A 110 29.11 -39.32 -3.72
N VAL A 111 28.90 -40.53 -4.23
CA VAL A 111 28.89 -41.78 -3.47
C VAL A 111 30.28 -42.44 -3.40
N LEU A 112 31.05 -42.36 -4.48
CA LEU A 112 32.40 -42.92 -4.53
C LEU A 112 33.32 -42.25 -3.50
N ASP A 113 34.11 -43.06 -2.83
CA ASP A 113 35.09 -42.63 -1.82
C ASP A 113 36.50 -42.56 -2.42
N LYS A 114 37.37 -41.74 -1.83
CA LYS A 114 38.71 -41.41 -2.33
C LYS A 114 39.70 -42.59 -2.29
N ASP A 115 39.35 -43.66 -1.57
CA ASP A 115 40.17 -44.87 -1.50
C ASP A 115 39.94 -45.83 -2.68
N LYS A 116 38.91 -45.59 -3.48
CA LYS A 116 38.59 -46.35 -4.69
C LYS A 116 38.95 -45.54 -5.92
N THR A 117 39.47 -46.21 -6.95
CA THR A 117 39.73 -45.58 -8.25
C THR A 117 38.58 -45.84 -9.23
N LEU A 118 38.33 -44.90 -10.15
CA LEU A 118 37.26 -45.07 -11.15
C LEU A 118 37.51 -46.27 -12.06
N TRP A 119 38.76 -46.47 -12.49
CA TRP A 119 39.16 -47.58 -13.35
C TRP A 119 39.06 -48.92 -12.64
N GLY A 120 39.48 -49.02 -11.38
CA GLY A 120 39.30 -50.24 -10.59
C GLY A 120 37.82 -50.58 -10.40
N GLU A 121 36.98 -49.56 -10.17
CA GLU A 121 35.53 -49.76 -10.05
C GLU A 121 34.88 -50.22 -11.37
N ILE A 122 35.33 -49.70 -12.52
CA ILE A 122 34.88 -50.16 -13.84
C ILE A 122 35.17 -51.65 -14.02
N GLU A 123 36.39 -52.10 -13.75
CA GLU A 123 36.75 -53.52 -13.87
C GLU A 123 35.88 -54.37 -12.93
N ARG A 124 35.79 -53.96 -11.66
CA ARG A 124 35.00 -54.69 -10.66
C ARG A 124 33.55 -54.86 -11.08
N GLN A 125 32.91 -53.85 -11.67
CA GLN A 125 31.52 -53.96 -12.12
C GLN A 125 31.36 -54.83 -13.39
N LEU A 126 32.38 -54.88 -14.26
CA LEU A 126 32.35 -55.67 -15.49
C LEU A 126 32.72 -57.15 -15.29
N THR A 127 33.64 -57.44 -14.37
CA THR A 127 34.26 -58.77 -14.18
C THR A 127 34.00 -59.37 -12.80
N GLY A 128 33.63 -58.56 -11.81
CA GLY A 128 33.44 -58.97 -10.41
C GLY A 128 34.64 -58.71 -9.49
N GLU A 129 35.83 -58.43 -10.05
CA GLU A 129 37.08 -58.27 -9.32
C GLU A 129 38.04 -57.27 -10.01
N ILE A 130 39.11 -56.86 -9.34
CA ILE A 130 40.11 -55.92 -9.88
C ILE A 130 41.42 -56.67 -10.10
N ARG A 131 41.81 -56.90 -11.36
CA ARG A 131 43.04 -57.64 -11.73
C ARG A 131 43.93 -56.85 -12.67
N TYR A 132 43.36 -56.14 -13.63
CA TYR A 132 44.08 -55.42 -14.67
C TYR A 132 44.16 -53.92 -14.41
N LEU A 133 43.10 -53.31 -13.85
CA LEU A 133 43.01 -51.88 -13.57
C LEU A 133 43.34 -51.60 -12.10
N THR A 134 44.55 -51.99 -11.67
CA THR A 134 45.03 -51.88 -10.28
C THR A 134 45.82 -50.60 -10.02
N GLY A 135 46.09 -50.28 -8.75
CA GLY A 135 46.94 -49.16 -8.36
C GLY A 135 46.22 -47.81 -8.30
N ARG A 136 46.96 -46.75 -7.92
CA ARG A 136 46.47 -45.37 -7.80
C ARG A 136 46.88 -44.45 -8.96
N THR A 137 47.68 -44.95 -9.89
CA THR A 137 48.05 -44.29 -11.16
C THR A 137 47.11 -44.72 -12.28
N SER A 138 46.97 -43.88 -13.31
CA SER A 138 46.17 -44.21 -14.49
C SER A 138 46.66 -45.52 -15.12
N PRO A 139 45.77 -46.49 -15.44
CA PRO A 139 46.16 -47.85 -15.81
C PRO A 139 46.78 -47.97 -17.22
N GLY A 140 46.68 -46.92 -18.04
CA GLY A 140 47.14 -46.93 -19.41
C GLY A 140 46.13 -47.56 -20.38
N ARG A 141 46.33 -47.25 -21.66
CA ARG A 141 45.40 -47.60 -22.74
C ARG A 141 45.29 -49.11 -23.00
N GLU A 142 46.39 -49.85 -22.92
CA GLU A 142 46.39 -51.30 -23.21
C GLU A 142 45.56 -52.10 -22.20
N ALA A 143 45.74 -51.82 -20.90
CA ALA A 143 44.98 -52.47 -19.85
C ALA A 143 43.48 -52.15 -19.96
N LEU A 144 43.15 -50.88 -20.22
CA LEU A 144 41.78 -50.43 -20.41
C LEU A 144 41.14 -51.05 -21.65
N ASN A 145 41.86 -51.09 -22.78
CA ASN A 145 41.40 -51.69 -24.02
C ASN A 145 41.04 -53.17 -23.84
N LYS A 146 41.92 -53.92 -23.16
CA LYS A 146 41.70 -55.34 -22.86
C LYS A 146 40.40 -55.56 -22.09
N VAL A 147 40.21 -54.82 -21.00
CA VAL A 147 39.01 -54.95 -20.15
C VAL A 147 37.75 -54.56 -20.92
N LEU A 148 37.76 -53.45 -21.66
CA LEU A 148 36.58 -52.99 -22.38
C LEU A 148 36.21 -53.89 -23.57
N THR A 149 37.19 -54.33 -24.37
CA THR A 149 36.95 -55.18 -25.55
C THR A 149 36.40 -56.54 -25.16
N THR A 150 36.93 -57.18 -24.11
CA THR A 150 36.43 -58.48 -23.62
C THR A 150 35.00 -58.40 -23.09
N ASN A 151 34.53 -57.21 -22.72
CA ASN A 151 33.24 -57.01 -22.07
C ASN A 151 32.21 -56.27 -22.95
N ALA A 152 32.58 -55.89 -24.17
CA ALA A 152 31.70 -55.19 -25.10
C ALA A 152 30.46 -56.04 -25.46
N PRO A 153 29.27 -55.42 -25.62
CA PRO A 153 29.01 -53.98 -25.53
C PRO A 153 28.94 -53.45 -24.08
N VAL A 154 29.50 -52.26 -23.83
CA VAL A 154 29.57 -51.62 -22.50
C VAL A 154 29.03 -50.20 -22.54
N LEU A 155 28.11 -49.89 -21.63
CA LEU A 155 27.69 -48.54 -21.28
C LEU A 155 28.30 -48.12 -19.94
N ILE A 156 29.03 -47.02 -19.92
CA ILE A 156 29.60 -46.42 -18.71
C ILE A 156 28.87 -45.12 -18.40
N LEU A 157 28.26 -45.05 -17.22
CA LEU A 157 27.49 -43.91 -16.74
C LEU A 157 28.24 -43.27 -15.56
N MET A 158 28.69 -42.03 -15.73
CA MET A 158 29.39 -41.26 -14.71
C MET A 158 28.55 -40.04 -14.30
N ASP A 159 27.89 -40.13 -13.15
CA ASP A 159 27.08 -39.03 -12.62
C ASP A 159 27.89 -38.17 -11.64
N GLU A 160 27.94 -36.86 -11.90
CA GLU A 160 28.58 -35.83 -11.09
C GLU A 160 30.07 -36.10 -10.81
N LEU A 161 30.85 -36.28 -11.89
CA LEU A 161 32.27 -36.64 -11.81
C LEU A 161 33.10 -35.67 -10.94
N MET A 162 32.75 -34.37 -10.97
CA MET A 162 33.41 -33.35 -10.15
C MET A 162 33.34 -33.63 -8.64
N GLY A 163 32.24 -34.23 -8.16
CA GLY A 163 32.09 -34.59 -6.75
C GLY A 163 33.17 -35.56 -6.27
N TYR A 164 33.55 -36.53 -7.12
CA TYR A 164 34.65 -37.44 -6.82
C TYR A 164 36.01 -36.76 -6.97
N MET A 165 36.22 -35.98 -8.03
CA MET A 165 37.50 -35.30 -8.27
C MET A 165 37.90 -34.35 -7.14
N THR A 166 36.93 -33.68 -6.52
CA THR A 166 37.18 -32.84 -5.32
C THR A 166 37.72 -33.67 -4.16
N LYS A 167 37.14 -34.84 -3.87
CA LYS A 167 37.65 -35.76 -2.82
C LYS A 167 39.03 -36.33 -3.20
N ALA A 168 39.22 -36.67 -4.46
CA ALA A 168 40.45 -37.22 -5.00
C ALA A 168 41.61 -36.21 -4.98
N SER A 169 41.33 -34.90 -5.02
CA SER A 169 42.36 -33.86 -4.96
C SER A 169 43.17 -33.88 -3.66
N GLY A 170 42.58 -34.39 -2.57
CA GLY A 170 43.25 -34.55 -1.28
C GLY A 170 44.12 -35.80 -1.14
N VAL A 171 44.15 -36.67 -2.15
CA VAL A 171 44.94 -37.91 -2.14
C VAL A 171 46.18 -37.73 -2.99
N LYS A 172 47.36 -37.71 -2.35
CA LYS A 172 48.65 -37.71 -3.05
C LYS A 172 48.91 -39.06 -3.71
N VAL A 173 49.40 -39.02 -4.94
CA VAL A 173 49.83 -40.18 -5.73
C VAL A 173 51.16 -39.81 -6.36
N GLU A 174 52.25 -40.34 -5.80
CA GLU A 174 53.61 -39.97 -6.22
C GLU A 174 53.79 -38.44 -6.17
N ASP A 175 54.25 -37.82 -7.26
CA ASP A 175 54.44 -36.37 -7.41
C ASP A 175 53.16 -35.63 -7.82
N THR A 176 52.03 -36.33 -7.98
CA THR A 176 50.75 -35.77 -8.42
C THR A 176 49.63 -36.09 -7.42
N THR A 177 48.39 -35.84 -7.82
CA THR A 177 47.18 -36.20 -7.05
C THR A 177 46.34 -37.24 -7.76
N LEU A 178 45.50 -37.95 -7.01
CA LEU A 178 44.53 -38.88 -7.61
C LEU A 178 43.57 -38.17 -8.56
N ALA A 179 43.26 -36.88 -8.33
CA ALA A 179 42.48 -36.07 -9.26
C ALA A 179 43.19 -35.86 -10.61
N GLU A 180 44.51 -35.65 -10.61
CA GLU A 180 45.30 -35.52 -11.83
C GLU A 180 45.44 -36.86 -12.57
N GLN A 181 45.61 -37.97 -11.84
CA GLN A 181 45.56 -39.31 -12.42
C GLN A 181 44.17 -39.63 -13.01
N THR A 182 43.10 -39.14 -12.37
CA THR A 182 41.73 -39.27 -12.89
C THR A 182 41.55 -38.48 -14.19
N LEU A 183 42.16 -37.29 -14.32
CA LEU A 183 42.16 -36.54 -15.58
C LEU A 183 42.85 -37.32 -16.71
N ALA A 184 44.01 -37.92 -16.43
CA ALA A 184 44.72 -38.76 -17.38
C ALA A 184 43.86 -39.97 -17.79
N PHE A 185 43.25 -40.65 -16.82
CA PHE A 185 42.34 -41.75 -17.07
C PHE A 185 41.14 -41.35 -17.95
N MET A 186 40.52 -40.18 -17.73
CA MET A 186 39.40 -39.73 -18.56
C MET A 186 39.82 -39.50 -20.02
N GLN A 187 41.07 -39.08 -20.26
CA GLN A 187 41.61 -38.99 -21.61
C GLN A 187 41.78 -40.38 -22.24
N GLU A 188 42.40 -41.30 -21.53
CA GLU A 188 42.58 -42.70 -21.98
C GLU A 188 41.24 -43.36 -22.28
N LEU A 189 40.26 -43.21 -21.38
CA LEU A 189 38.92 -43.74 -21.55
C LEU A 189 38.22 -43.16 -22.78
N SER A 190 38.34 -41.86 -23.02
CA SER A 190 37.74 -41.22 -24.19
C SER A 190 38.35 -41.75 -25.50
N GLU A 191 39.66 -41.96 -25.51
CA GLU A 191 40.36 -42.52 -26.65
C GLU A 191 40.00 -43.99 -26.90
N GLU A 192 39.95 -44.82 -25.86
CA GLU A 192 39.60 -46.24 -25.97
C GLU A 192 38.11 -46.49 -26.24
N ALA A 193 37.22 -45.73 -25.59
CA ALA A 193 35.80 -45.81 -25.91
C ALA A 193 35.52 -45.45 -27.37
N SER A 194 36.36 -44.61 -27.99
CA SER A 194 36.27 -44.26 -29.41
C SER A 194 36.76 -45.36 -30.35
N SER A 195 37.87 -46.04 -30.00
CA SER A 195 38.46 -47.12 -30.82
C SER A 195 37.64 -48.41 -30.78
N ILE A 196 36.95 -48.68 -29.67
CA ILE A 196 36.21 -49.94 -29.47
C ILE A 196 34.75 -49.76 -29.88
N SER A 197 34.32 -50.49 -30.91
CA SER A 197 32.91 -50.59 -31.30
C SER A 197 32.09 -51.23 -30.17
N GLY A 198 30.91 -50.69 -29.85
CA GLY A 198 30.08 -51.21 -28.76
C GLY A 198 30.38 -50.62 -27.38
N VAL A 199 31.31 -49.66 -27.25
CA VAL A 199 31.58 -48.96 -25.97
C VAL A 199 31.08 -47.51 -26.04
N CYS A 200 30.33 -47.10 -25.02
CA CYS A 200 29.83 -45.73 -24.85
C CYS A 200 30.02 -45.27 -23.41
N ALA A 201 30.50 -44.04 -23.22
CA ALA A 201 30.62 -43.37 -21.93
C ALA A 201 29.77 -42.09 -21.90
N LEU A 202 28.88 -41.99 -20.91
CA LEU A 202 28.10 -40.79 -20.64
C LEU A 202 28.57 -40.14 -19.34
N VAL A 203 28.94 -38.86 -19.40
CA VAL A 203 29.45 -38.10 -18.25
C VAL A 203 28.56 -36.90 -17.96
N THR A 204 28.25 -36.67 -16.69
CA THR A 204 27.59 -35.44 -16.25
C THR A 204 28.54 -34.58 -15.43
N LEU A 205 28.53 -33.27 -15.70
CA LEU A 205 29.22 -32.26 -14.92
C LEU A 205 28.19 -31.41 -14.17
N GLN A 206 28.47 -31.08 -12.91
CA GLN A 206 27.62 -30.16 -12.14
C GLN A 206 27.72 -28.75 -12.73
N SER A 207 26.56 -28.14 -12.98
CA SER A 207 26.46 -26.76 -13.47
C SER A 207 26.51 -25.72 -12.34
N SER A 208 26.09 -26.11 -11.13
CA SER A 208 25.91 -25.23 -9.96
C SER A 208 27.15 -25.08 -9.08
N PHE A 209 28.26 -25.73 -9.41
CA PHE A 209 29.47 -25.68 -8.59
C PHE A 209 30.15 -24.29 -8.62
N ILE A 210 29.82 -23.44 -9.59
CA ILE A 210 30.60 -22.22 -9.91
C ILE A 210 30.55 -21.17 -8.79
N GLU A 211 29.48 -21.07 -8.00
CA GLU A 211 29.33 -19.96 -7.03
C GLU A 211 29.91 -20.23 -5.63
N GLN A 212 30.21 -21.48 -5.29
CA GLN A 212 30.78 -21.89 -3.98
C GLN A 212 32.15 -22.59 -4.11
N SER A 213 32.72 -22.65 -5.31
CA SER A 213 33.95 -23.39 -5.56
C SER A 213 35.20 -22.60 -5.21
N SER A 214 36.19 -23.30 -4.64
CA SER A 214 37.55 -22.78 -4.56
C SER A 214 38.15 -22.64 -5.96
N GLU A 215 39.10 -21.71 -6.12
CA GLU A 215 39.83 -21.49 -7.37
C GLU A 215 40.47 -22.81 -7.90
N ALA A 216 40.83 -23.73 -7.01
CA ALA A 216 41.34 -25.05 -7.36
C ALA A 216 40.29 -25.94 -8.06
N ALA A 217 39.03 -25.91 -7.61
CA ALA A 217 37.94 -26.68 -8.21
C ALA A 217 37.57 -26.15 -9.59
N GLU A 218 37.59 -24.82 -9.79
CA GLU A 218 37.40 -24.20 -11.11
C GLU A 218 38.51 -24.61 -12.10
N ARG A 219 39.77 -24.60 -11.65
CA ARG A 219 40.92 -25.06 -12.45
C ARG A 219 40.78 -26.54 -12.85
N LEU A 220 40.34 -27.40 -11.93
CA LEU A 220 40.09 -28.82 -12.23
C LEU A 220 38.96 -29.00 -13.24
N LEU A 221 37.86 -28.27 -13.08
CA LEU A 221 36.72 -28.30 -14.01
C LEU A 221 37.13 -27.82 -15.42
N SER A 222 37.93 -26.75 -15.50
CA SER A 222 38.47 -26.24 -16.76
C SER A 222 39.37 -27.27 -17.45
N LYS A 223 40.28 -27.91 -16.69
CA LYS A 223 41.12 -29.01 -17.19
C LYS A 223 40.27 -30.18 -17.70
N LEU A 224 39.27 -30.62 -16.92
CA LEU A 224 38.38 -31.72 -17.30
C LEU A 224 37.60 -31.43 -18.58
N LYS A 225 36.99 -30.23 -18.70
CA LYS A 225 36.30 -29.79 -19.92
C LYS A 225 37.24 -29.80 -21.13
N LYS A 226 38.48 -29.34 -20.97
CA LYS A 226 39.49 -29.36 -22.05
C LYS A 226 39.90 -30.77 -22.45
N THR A 227 39.98 -31.70 -21.48
CA THR A 227 40.29 -33.11 -21.74
C THR A 227 39.15 -33.82 -22.46
N LEU A 228 37.90 -33.59 -22.06
CA LEU A 228 36.72 -34.23 -22.66
C LEU A 228 36.31 -33.62 -24.01
N GLY A 229 36.43 -32.30 -24.17
CA GLY A 229 35.87 -31.55 -25.30
C GLY A 229 36.47 -31.81 -26.69
N ARG A 230 37.51 -32.65 -26.83
CA ARG A 230 38.10 -32.98 -28.15
C ARG A 230 37.29 -34.02 -28.95
N LYS A 231 36.38 -34.76 -28.31
CA LYS A 231 35.58 -35.84 -28.95
C LYS A 231 34.12 -35.88 -28.46
N GLU A 232 33.66 -34.83 -27.80
CA GLU A 232 32.36 -34.77 -27.11
C GLU A 232 31.26 -34.17 -27.98
N LYS A 233 30.04 -34.73 -27.90
CA LYS A 233 28.80 -34.08 -28.34
C LYS A 233 27.98 -33.65 -27.12
N VAL A 234 27.64 -32.37 -27.04
CA VAL A 234 26.82 -31.80 -25.95
C VAL A 234 25.36 -32.14 -26.19
N TYR A 235 24.73 -32.79 -25.21
CA TYR A 235 23.33 -33.22 -25.30
C TYR A 235 22.43 -32.42 -24.35
N ALA A 236 21.38 -31.77 -24.89
CA ALA A 236 20.35 -31.08 -24.12
C ALA A 236 19.07 -31.95 -24.05
N PRO A 237 18.74 -32.55 -22.89
CA PRO A 237 17.68 -33.56 -22.78
C PRO A 237 16.24 -33.03 -22.86
N VAL A 238 15.99 -31.73 -22.63
CA VAL A 238 14.63 -31.18 -22.55
C VAL A 238 14.57 -29.81 -23.25
N LYS A 239 13.58 -29.62 -24.12
CA LYS A 239 13.23 -28.30 -24.70
C LYS A 239 12.13 -27.63 -23.88
N ASP A 240 12.06 -26.30 -23.89
CA ASP A 240 11.05 -25.53 -23.14
C ASP A 240 9.60 -25.88 -23.55
N SER A 241 9.36 -26.18 -24.83
CA SER A 241 8.05 -26.61 -25.35
C SER A 241 7.59 -27.99 -24.86
N GLU A 242 8.47 -28.76 -24.22
CA GLU A 242 8.17 -30.10 -23.72
C GLU A 242 7.90 -30.13 -22.20
N VAL A 243 8.16 -29.02 -21.50
CA VAL A 243 8.06 -28.93 -20.04
C VAL A 243 6.66 -29.24 -19.55
N THR A 244 5.63 -28.66 -20.18
CA THR A 244 4.22 -28.91 -19.82
C THR A 244 3.85 -30.38 -19.96
N LYS A 245 4.34 -31.04 -21.02
CA LYS A 245 4.11 -32.47 -21.28
C LYS A 245 4.79 -33.36 -20.26
N ILE A 246 6.01 -33.02 -19.84
CA ILE A 246 6.72 -33.70 -18.75
C ILE A 246 5.92 -33.60 -17.45
N ILE A 247 5.47 -32.39 -17.10
CA ILE A 247 4.70 -32.13 -15.87
C ILE A 247 3.40 -32.95 -15.89
N ARG A 248 2.63 -32.91 -16.99
CA ARG A 248 1.40 -33.70 -17.14
C ARG A 248 1.65 -35.18 -16.94
N LYS A 249 2.68 -35.73 -17.59
CA LYS A 249 3.01 -37.17 -17.52
C LYS A 249 3.46 -37.62 -16.13
N ARG A 250 4.19 -36.75 -15.42
CA ARG A 250 4.73 -37.04 -14.08
C ARG A 250 3.70 -36.89 -12.97
N LEU A 251 2.74 -35.99 -13.10
CA LEU A 251 1.74 -35.71 -12.06
C LEU A 251 0.43 -36.49 -12.25
N PHE A 252 0.06 -36.83 -13.48
CA PHE A 252 -1.22 -37.46 -13.79
C PHE A 252 -1.06 -38.84 -14.43
N SER A 253 -1.88 -39.79 -13.99
CA SER A 253 -1.94 -41.13 -14.57
C SER A 253 -2.69 -41.15 -15.89
N THR A 254 -3.79 -40.39 -15.96
CA THR A 254 -4.69 -40.33 -17.12
C THR A 254 -5.35 -38.95 -17.19
N ILE A 255 -5.59 -38.47 -18.41
CA ILE A 255 -6.30 -37.21 -18.67
C ILE A 255 -7.33 -37.49 -19.77
N ASP A 256 -8.61 -37.17 -19.51
CA ASP A 256 -9.66 -37.18 -20.52
C ASP A 256 -9.56 -35.91 -21.38
N GLU A 257 -8.90 -36.04 -22.54
CA GLU A 257 -8.64 -34.92 -23.44
C GLU A 257 -9.92 -34.24 -23.95
N ARG A 258 -11.02 -34.99 -24.15
CA ARG A 258 -12.29 -34.40 -24.61
C ARG A 258 -12.93 -33.55 -23.52
N ALA A 259 -12.92 -34.04 -22.28
CA ALA A 259 -13.42 -33.28 -21.15
C ALA A 259 -12.52 -32.07 -20.85
N ALA A 260 -11.20 -32.21 -20.98
CA ALA A 260 -10.26 -31.11 -20.85
C ALA A 260 -10.53 -30.01 -21.90
N GLU A 261 -10.73 -30.39 -23.17
CA GLU A 261 -11.04 -29.45 -24.25
C GLU A 261 -12.33 -28.68 -24.03
N ALA A 262 -13.38 -29.34 -23.52
CA ALA A 262 -14.62 -28.68 -23.15
C ALA A 262 -14.42 -27.67 -22.01
N VAL A 263 -13.65 -28.01 -20.97
CA VAL A 263 -13.36 -27.10 -19.85
C VAL A 263 -12.53 -25.91 -20.33
N VAL A 264 -11.43 -26.17 -21.04
CA VAL A 264 -10.52 -25.13 -21.52
C VAL A 264 -11.25 -24.19 -22.49
N SER A 265 -12.04 -24.70 -23.42
CA SER A 265 -12.77 -23.86 -24.38
C SER A 265 -13.71 -22.89 -23.68
N ASN A 266 -14.49 -23.36 -22.70
CA ASN A 266 -15.39 -22.50 -21.92
C ASN A 266 -14.64 -21.41 -21.13
N LEU A 267 -13.50 -21.76 -20.52
CA LEU A 267 -12.69 -20.80 -19.75
C LEU A 267 -12.02 -19.76 -20.65
N VAL A 268 -11.44 -20.18 -21.77
CA VAL A 268 -10.79 -19.27 -22.72
C VAL A 268 -11.81 -18.33 -23.37
N ASP A 269 -13.01 -18.83 -23.66
CA ASP A 269 -14.11 -17.99 -24.15
C ASP A 269 -14.53 -16.94 -23.11
N TYR A 270 -14.63 -17.33 -21.84
CA TYR A 270 -14.88 -16.40 -20.73
C TYR A 270 -13.77 -15.34 -20.62
N PHE A 271 -12.49 -15.74 -20.61
CA PHE A 271 -11.36 -14.81 -20.53
C PHE A 271 -11.32 -13.85 -21.72
N ALA A 272 -11.62 -14.32 -22.93
CA ALA A 272 -11.72 -13.47 -24.12
C ALA A 272 -12.83 -12.42 -23.98
N ASN A 273 -14.02 -12.83 -23.54
CA ASN A 273 -15.18 -11.94 -23.38
C ASN A 273 -14.97 -10.88 -22.29
N GLN A 274 -14.16 -11.17 -21.28
CA GLN A 274 -13.82 -10.26 -20.19
C GLN A 274 -12.52 -9.46 -20.43
N SER A 275 -11.95 -9.52 -21.64
CA SER A 275 -10.68 -8.87 -21.99
C SER A 275 -9.52 -9.25 -21.05
N MET A 276 -9.51 -10.51 -20.60
CA MET A 276 -8.51 -11.04 -19.66
C MET A 276 -7.38 -11.81 -20.35
N LEU A 277 -7.39 -11.97 -21.67
CA LEU A 277 -6.30 -12.67 -22.35
C LEU A 277 -4.96 -11.91 -22.22
N PRO A 278 -3.82 -12.63 -22.17
CA PRO A 278 -2.52 -11.97 -22.17
C PRO A 278 -2.33 -11.07 -23.39
N ALA A 279 -1.64 -9.93 -23.20
CA ALA A 279 -1.38 -9.00 -24.29
C ALA A 279 -0.55 -9.66 -25.40
N GLY A 280 -0.99 -9.47 -26.66
CA GLY A 280 -0.29 -9.99 -27.84
C GLY A 280 -0.47 -11.50 -28.09
N ILE A 281 -1.31 -12.20 -27.32
CA ILE A 281 -1.61 -13.63 -27.54
C ILE A 281 -3.02 -13.78 -28.09
N GLU A 282 -3.16 -14.47 -29.22
CA GLU A 282 -4.45 -14.78 -29.80
C GLU A 282 -5.20 -15.86 -28.99
N LYS A 283 -6.53 -15.83 -29.09
CA LYS A 283 -7.41 -16.77 -28.38
C LYS A 283 -7.10 -18.24 -28.70
N SER A 284 -6.80 -18.56 -29.96
CA SER A 284 -6.41 -19.88 -30.43
C SER A 284 -5.10 -20.36 -29.80
N ASP A 285 -4.12 -19.48 -29.72
CA ASP A 285 -2.79 -19.79 -29.18
C ASP A 285 -2.89 -20.03 -27.68
N TYR A 286 -3.61 -19.16 -26.96
CA TYR A 286 -3.84 -19.33 -25.53
C TYR A 286 -4.59 -20.64 -25.22
N ARG A 287 -5.60 -20.99 -26.04
CA ARG A 287 -6.31 -22.27 -25.91
C ARG A 287 -5.36 -23.46 -26.05
N THR A 288 -4.47 -23.42 -27.04
CA THR A 288 -3.48 -24.49 -27.28
C THR A 288 -2.53 -24.62 -26.09
N ARG A 289 -2.01 -23.50 -25.59
CA ARG A 289 -1.14 -23.48 -24.40
C ARG A 289 -1.84 -24.02 -23.15
N PHE A 290 -3.12 -23.72 -22.97
CA PHE A 290 -3.89 -24.20 -21.82
C PHE A 290 -4.18 -25.70 -21.95
N LEU A 291 -4.54 -26.20 -23.14
CA LEU A 291 -4.65 -27.65 -23.38
C LEU A 291 -3.34 -28.38 -23.05
N ASP A 292 -2.21 -27.82 -23.47
CA ASP A 292 -0.89 -28.40 -23.23
C ASP A 292 -0.51 -28.44 -21.74
N SER A 293 -1.04 -27.53 -20.92
CA SER A 293 -0.75 -27.41 -19.48
C SER A 293 -1.87 -27.93 -18.57
N TYR A 294 -3.04 -28.29 -19.11
CA TYR A 294 -4.20 -28.75 -18.35
C TYR A 294 -3.82 -29.90 -17.39
N PRO A 295 -4.22 -29.84 -16.10
CA PRO A 295 -5.23 -28.96 -15.50
C PRO A 295 -4.73 -27.60 -14.98
N PHE A 296 -3.50 -27.20 -15.26
CA PHE A 296 -2.95 -25.92 -14.82
C PHE A 296 -3.26 -24.81 -15.83
N ALA A 297 -3.56 -23.62 -15.34
CA ALA A 297 -3.52 -22.42 -16.17
C ALA A 297 -2.08 -22.22 -16.71
N PRO A 298 -1.89 -21.75 -17.96
CA PRO A 298 -0.56 -21.58 -18.55
C PRO A 298 0.42 -20.80 -17.66
N GLU A 299 -0.08 -19.78 -16.98
CA GLU A 299 0.72 -18.90 -16.11
C GLU A 299 1.27 -19.61 -14.89
N VAL A 300 0.62 -20.68 -14.40
CA VAL A 300 1.15 -21.48 -13.30
C VAL A 300 2.52 -22.06 -13.69
N ILE A 301 2.62 -22.58 -14.92
CA ILE A 301 3.86 -23.13 -15.44
C ILE A 301 4.84 -22.00 -15.74
N ASP A 302 4.38 -20.91 -16.36
CA ASP A 302 5.25 -19.79 -16.72
C ASP A 302 5.92 -19.17 -15.49
N VAL A 303 5.15 -18.92 -14.42
CA VAL A 303 5.65 -18.33 -13.18
C VAL A 303 6.59 -19.29 -12.48
N LEU A 304 6.21 -20.54 -12.27
CA LEU A 304 7.06 -21.49 -11.57
C LEU A 304 8.34 -21.84 -12.34
N TYR A 305 8.27 -21.99 -13.65
CA TYR A 305 9.42 -22.43 -14.46
C TYR A 305 10.33 -21.28 -14.89
N HIS A 306 9.78 -20.13 -15.30
CA HIS A 306 10.59 -19.00 -15.76
C HIS A 306 10.94 -18.02 -14.65
N ARG A 307 9.99 -17.67 -13.77
CA ARG A 307 10.25 -16.72 -12.66
C ARG A 307 10.95 -17.42 -11.52
N TRP A 308 10.31 -18.38 -10.86
CA TRP A 308 10.90 -19.10 -9.74
C TRP A 308 12.07 -19.97 -10.18
N GLY A 309 11.99 -20.57 -11.38
CA GLY A 309 13.11 -21.31 -11.95
C GLY A 309 14.36 -20.50 -12.27
N SER A 310 14.28 -19.17 -12.30
CA SER A 310 15.49 -18.35 -12.50
C SER A 310 16.43 -18.32 -11.28
N TYR A 311 15.96 -18.72 -10.08
CA TYR A 311 16.82 -18.87 -8.91
C TYR A 311 17.80 -20.04 -9.11
N PRO A 312 19.13 -19.86 -8.91
CA PRO A 312 20.12 -20.92 -9.10
C PRO A 312 19.90 -22.16 -8.22
N GLU A 313 19.43 -21.94 -6.99
CA GLU A 313 19.12 -23.01 -6.04
C GLU A 313 17.79 -23.72 -6.32
N PHE A 314 16.91 -23.09 -7.12
CA PHE A 314 15.63 -23.67 -7.48
C PHE A 314 15.85 -24.74 -8.57
N GLN A 315 15.84 -26.00 -8.14
CA GLN A 315 16.00 -27.16 -9.01
C GLN A 315 14.79 -27.30 -9.96
N ARG A 316 14.70 -26.44 -11.00
CA ARG A 316 13.53 -26.18 -11.87
C ARG A 316 12.55 -27.34 -11.96
N THR A 317 12.93 -28.46 -12.57
CA THR A 317 12.00 -29.56 -12.80
C THR A 317 11.53 -30.25 -11.50
N ARG A 318 12.42 -30.44 -10.52
CA ARG A 318 12.10 -31.14 -9.25
C ARG A 318 11.30 -30.26 -8.29
N GLY A 319 11.74 -29.01 -8.13
CA GLY A 319 11.06 -28.02 -7.29
C GLY A 319 9.64 -27.77 -7.79
N VAL A 320 9.47 -27.55 -9.10
CA VAL A 320 8.14 -27.38 -9.71
C VAL A 320 7.26 -28.61 -9.51
N LEU A 321 7.74 -29.82 -9.79
CA LEU A 321 6.93 -31.03 -9.62
C LEU A 321 6.46 -31.22 -8.18
N ARG A 322 7.33 -30.99 -7.19
CA ARG A 322 6.93 -31.10 -5.78
C ARG A 322 5.90 -30.06 -5.38
N ILE A 323 6.13 -28.80 -5.73
CA ILE A 323 5.21 -27.69 -5.43
C ILE A 323 3.84 -27.99 -6.06
N LEU A 324 3.80 -28.37 -7.34
CA LEU A 324 2.56 -28.71 -8.03
C LEU A 324 1.87 -29.94 -7.42
N ALA A 325 2.63 -30.94 -6.98
CA ALA A 325 2.07 -32.12 -6.32
C ALA A 325 1.42 -31.76 -4.97
N LEU A 326 2.02 -30.86 -4.19
CA LEU A 326 1.44 -30.31 -2.95
C LEU A 326 0.12 -29.58 -3.22
N VAL A 327 0.09 -28.74 -4.26
CA VAL A 327 -1.12 -28.01 -4.69
C VAL A 327 -2.20 -28.97 -5.18
N ILE A 328 -1.86 -29.95 -6.03
CA ILE A 328 -2.83 -30.97 -6.47
C ILE A 328 -3.44 -31.69 -5.26
N HIS A 329 -2.59 -32.11 -4.32
CA HIS A 329 -3.02 -32.86 -3.14
C HIS A 329 -3.98 -32.04 -2.27
N SER A 330 -3.66 -30.76 -1.98
CA SER A 330 -4.54 -29.88 -1.19
C SER A 330 -5.88 -29.64 -1.89
N MET A 331 -5.91 -29.67 -3.22
CA MET A 331 -7.09 -29.43 -4.03
C MET A 331 -7.93 -30.67 -4.38
N LEU A 332 -7.58 -31.87 -3.93
CA LEU A 332 -8.32 -33.10 -4.26
C LEU A 332 -9.80 -33.08 -3.82
N LYS A 333 -10.13 -32.27 -2.80
CA LYS A 333 -11.51 -32.10 -2.31
C LYS A 333 -12.23 -30.90 -2.94
N SER A 334 -11.55 -30.11 -3.77
CA SER A 334 -12.11 -28.90 -4.37
C SER A 334 -13.03 -29.21 -5.54
N GLY A 335 -14.03 -28.36 -5.78
CA GLY A 335 -14.88 -28.41 -6.97
C GLY A 335 -14.26 -27.77 -8.23
N ASN A 336 -13.01 -27.28 -8.14
CA ASN A 336 -12.39 -26.45 -9.17
C ASN A 336 -12.11 -27.27 -10.44
N SER A 337 -12.35 -26.69 -11.61
CA SER A 337 -12.16 -27.35 -12.91
C SER A 337 -10.74 -27.24 -13.48
N TYR A 338 -9.94 -26.35 -12.92
CA TYR A 338 -8.54 -26.11 -13.25
C TYR A 338 -7.82 -25.55 -12.01
N ILE A 339 -6.49 -25.48 -12.09
CA ILE A 339 -5.62 -24.96 -11.04
C ILE A 339 -4.99 -23.65 -11.53
N SER A 340 -5.12 -22.59 -10.75
CA SER A 340 -4.52 -21.28 -11.01
C SER A 340 -3.48 -20.91 -9.95
N LEU A 341 -2.78 -19.78 -10.14
CA LEU A 341 -1.85 -19.25 -9.13
C LEU A 341 -2.55 -18.84 -7.82
N ALA A 342 -3.87 -18.60 -7.86
CA ALA A 342 -4.65 -18.30 -6.67
C ALA A 342 -4.87 -19.53 -5.77
N ASP A 343 -4.65 -20.74 -6.29
CA ASP A 343 -4.88 -21.98 -5.56
C ASP A 343 -3.62 -22.48 -4.80
N PHE A 344 -2.53 -21.71 -4.85
CA PHE A 344 -1.31 -21.95 -4.08
C PHE A 344 -1.56 -21.55 -2.63
N ASP A 345 -2.27 -22.40 -1.90
CA ASP A 345 -2.70 -22.16 -0.52
C ASP A 345 -1.51 -21.88 0.39
N LEU A 346 -1.28 -20.60 0.66
CA LEU A 346 -0.21 -20.18 1.53
C LEU A 346 -0.48 -20.55 2.99
N ASP A 347 -1.71 -20.95 3.36
CA ASP A 347 -1.96 -21.45 4.70
C ASP A 347 -1.35 -22.86 4.92
N ASN A 348 -1.27 -23.66 3.86
CA ASN A 348 -0.61 -24.96 3.88
C ASN A 348 0.88 -24.81 4.24
N GLN A 349 1.25 -25.30 5.42
CA GLN A 349 2.59 -25.14 5.98
C GLN A 349 3.68 -25.77 5.09
N GLU A 350 3.44 -26.94 4.50
CA GLU A 350 4.43 -27.60 3.64
C GLU A 350 4.70 -26.78 2.37
N LEU A 351 3.63 -26.33 1.70
CA LEU A 351 3.75 -25.48 0.52
C LEU A 351 4.44 -24.14 0.85
N ARG A 352 4.02 -23.50 1.94
CA ARG A 352 4.61 -22.24 2.43
C ARG A 352 6.11 -22.39 2.67
N GLN A 353 6.53 -23.46 3.34
CA GLN A 353 7.95 -23.73 3.61
C GLN A 353 8.75 -23.97 2.33
N GLU A 354 8.19 -24.64 1.32
CA GLU A 354 8.87 -24.80 0.02
C GLU A 354 9.09 -23.47 -0.69
N LEU A 355 8.10 -22.58 -0.68
CA LEU A 355 8.23 -21.26 -1.31
C LEU A 355 9.21 -20.36 -0.54
N ILE A 356 9.12 -20.35 0.79
CA ILE A 356 9.92 -19.47 1.66
C ILE A 356 11.42 -19.74 1.59
N LYS A 357 11.84 -20.99 1.34
CA LYS A 357 13.25 -21.33 1.10
C LYS A 357 13.90 -20.44 0.04
N PHE A 358 13.13 -19.94 -0.92
CA PHE A 358 13.61 -19.12 -2.01
C PHE A 358 13.31 -17.63 -1.82
N THR A 359 12.22 -17.28 -1.12
CA THR A 359 11.85 -15.87 -0.93
C THR A 359 12.54 -15.20 0.25
N GLY A 360 12.97 -15.98 1.24
CA GLY A 360 13.49 -15.48 2.51
C GLY A 360 12.50 -15.64 3.66
N SER A 361 13.04 -15.93 4.86
CA SER A 361 12.27 -16.24 6.08
C SER A 361 11.39 -15.09 6.57
N GLU A 362 11.74 -13.85 6.23
CA GLU A 362 11.01 -12.62 6.54
C GLU A 362 9.60 -12.59 5.91
N PHE A 363 9.37 -13.34 4.83
CA PHE A 363 8.06 -13.41 4.23
C PHE A 363 7.07 -14.27 5.03
N ASN A 364 7.51 -15.01 6.06
CA ASN A 364 6.58 -15.65 7.00
C ASN A 364 5.68 -14.61 7.69
N SER A 365 6.26 -13.53 8.20
CA SER A 365 5.48 -12.48 8.88
C SER A 365 4.60 -11.71 7.90
N VAL A 366 5.06 -11.52 6.66
CA VAL A 366 4.28 -10.89 5.59
C VAL A 366 3.05 -11.74 5.26
N ILE A 367 3.23 -13.03 5.00
CA ILE A 367 2.14 -13.97 4.69
C ILE A 367 1.17 -14.08 5.87
N ALA A 368 1.67 -14.14 7.11
CA ALA A 368 0.82 -14.18 8.29
C ALA A 368 -0.04 -12.91 8.40
N SER A 369 0.60 -11.73 8.43
CA SER A 369 -0.05 -10.43 8.62
C SER A 369 -1.07 -10.10 7.52
N ASP A 370 -0.68 -10.25 6.26
CA ASP A 370 -1.47 -9.74 5.15
C ASP A 370 -2.41 -10.79 4.54
N ILE A 371 -2.05 -12.08 4.56
CA ILE A 371 -2.73 -13.10 3.76
C ILE A 371 -3.46 -14.17 4.60
N THR A 372 -2.81 -14.76 5.61
CA THR A 372 -3.25 -16.07 6.16
C THR A 372 -3.82 -16.01 7.58
N ALA A 373 -3.40 -15.08 8.45
CA ALA A 373 -3.93 -15.03 9.81
C ALA A 373 -5.45 -14.77 9.83
N ASP A 374 -6.12 -15.22 10.89
CA ASP A 374 -7.59 -15.04 11.07
C ASP A 374 -8.00 -13.57 11.06
N ASP A 375 -7.12 -12.68 11.47
CA ASP A 375 -7.31 -11.24 11.47
C ASP A 375 -6.48 -10.54 10.38
N SER A 376 -6.00 -11.28 9.38
CA SER A 376 -5.18 -10.75 8.31
C SER A 376 -5.92 -9.74 7.42
N GLY A 377 -5.14 -8.92 6.72
CA GLY A 377 -5.67 -7.89 5.84
C GLY A 377 -6.63 -8.42 4.76
N THR A 378 -6.36 -9.60 4.18
CA THR A 378 -7.27 -10.21 3.19
C THR A 378 -8.57 -10.72 3.83
N VAL A 379 -8.50 -11.39 4.98
CA VAL A 379 -9.68 -11.90 5.69
C VAL A 379 -10.61 -10.75 6.10
N ARG A 380 -10.05 -9.64 6.60
CA ARG A 380 -10.82 -8.43 6.92
C ARG A 380 -11.44 -7.75 5.69
N THR A 381 -10.90 -7.98 4.49
CA THR A 381 -11.39 -7.37 3.24
C THR A 381 -12.57 -8.12 2.63
N ASN A 382 -12.59 -9.46 2.71
CA ASN A 382 -13.64 -10.28 2.10
C ASN A 382 -15.08 -9.85 2.49
N PRO A 383 -15.40 -9.52 3.76
CA PRO A 383 -16.74 -9.06 4.16
C PRO A 383 -17.20 -7.79 3.45
N GLU A 384 -16.28 -6.91 3.06
CA GLU A 384 -16.56 -5.58 2.53
C GLU A 384 -16.84 -5.56 1.02
N LEU A 385 -16.53 -6.65 0.32
CA LEU A 385 -16.83 -6.83 -1.11
C LEU A 385 -18.33 -7.11 -1.35
N GLY A 386 -19.08 -7.38 -0.28
CA GLY A 386 -20.52 -7.63 -0.31
C GLY A 386 -20.88 -9.07 0.09
N ARG A 387 -22.08 -9.24 0.66
CA ARG A 387 -22.55 -10.53 1.23
C ARG A 387 -22.52 -11.70 0.24
N ALA A 388 -22.75 -11.44 -1.04
CA ALA A 388 -22.75 -12.48 -2.08
C ALA A 388 -21.38 -13.11 -2.31
N TYR A 389 -20.28 -12.42 -1.97
CA TYR A 389 -18.93 -12.82 -2.32
C TYR A 389 -18.07 -13.25 -1.12
N GLN A 390 -18.61 -13.18 0.10
CA GLN A 390 -17.85 -13.41 1.34
C GLN A 390 -17.18 -14.80 1.40
N ASN A 391 -17.85 -15.82 0.84
CA ASN A 391 -17.36 -17.20 0.87
C ASN A 391 -16.42 -17.56 -0.30
N LEU A 392 -16.18 -16.61 -1.22
CA LEU A 392 -15.31 -16.84 -2.39
C LEU A 392 -13.84 -16.50 -2.12
N ASN A 393 -13.54 -15.91 -0.95
CA ASN A 393 -12.18 -15.53 -0.53
C ASN A 393 -11.39 -14.76 -1.60
N ILE A 394 -12.06 -13.85 -2.32
CA ILE A 394 -11.49 -13.12 -3.47
C ILE A 394 -10.22 -12.37 -3.09
N ALA A 395 -10.21 -11.74 -1.90
CA ALA A 395 -9.06 -11.01 -1.41
C ALA A 395 -7.84 -11.91 -1.21
N THR A 396 -8.05 -13.09 -0.62
CA THR A 396 -7.00 -14.07 -0.36
C THR A 396 -6.48 -14.66 -1.68
N ARG A 397 -7.39 -15.01 -2.60
CA ARG A 397 -7.06 -15.50 -3.96
C ARG A 397 -6.23 -14.48 -4.75
N ALA A 398 -6.60 -13.21 -4.69
CA ALA A 398 -5.86 -12.12 -5.33
C ALA A 398 -4.47 -11.95 -4.69
N ALA A 399 -4.38 -11.96 -3.36
CA ALA A 399 -3.11 -11.84 -2.66
C ALA A 399 -2.16 -13.03 -2.92
N GLN A 400 -2.66 -14.26 -2.92
CA GLN A 400 -1.85 -15.45 -3.26
C GLN A 400 -1.31 -15.37 -4.69
N THR A 401 -2.14 -14.93 -5.64
CA THR A 401 -1.71 -14.68 -7.02
C THR A 401 -0.57 -13.66 -7.05
N ILE A 402 -0.77 -12.50 -6.41
CA ILE A 402 0.25 -11.44 -6.37
C ILE A 402 1.54 -11.96 -5.72
N PHE A 403 1.44 -12.71 -4.63
CA PHE A 403 2.59 -13.31 -3.95
C PHE A 403 3.39 -14.20 -4.92
N MET A 404 2.73 -15.09 -5.66
CA MET A 404 3.41 -15.94 -6.64
C MET A 404 4.10 -15.15 -7.76
N TYR A 405 3.57 -14.00 -8.14
CA TYR A 405 4.18 -13.11 -9.13
C TYR A 405 5.28 -12.18 -8.56
N SER A 406 5.39 -12.05 -7.23
CA SER A 406 6.28 -11.10 -6.58
C SER A 406 7.77 -11.48 -6.71
N PHE A 407 8.05 -12.77 -6.87
CA PHE A 407 9.41 -13.30 -6.83
C PHE A 407 9.90 -13.72 -8.21
N SER A 408 11.14 -13.34 -8.52
CA SER A 408 11.93 -13.87 -9.63
C SER A 408 13.42 -13.65 -9.32
N GLY A 409 14.30 -14.46 -9.91
CA GLY A 409 15.74 -14.22 -9.95
C GLY A 409 16.15 -13.19 -11.02
N GLY A 410 15.18 -12.58 -11.72
CA GLY A 410 15.39 -11.57 -12.75
C GLY A 410 14.96 -10.16 -12.29
N ARG A 411 14.80 -9.23 -13.24
CA ARG A 411 14.36 -7.84 -12.97
C ARG A 411 12.84 -7.65 -12.91
N GLU A 412 12.07 -8.63 -13.38
CA GLU A 412 10.60 -8.51 -13.40
C GLU A 412 9.98 -9.02 -12.09
N HIS A 413 9.25 -8.13 -11.42
CA HIS A 413 8.44 -8.46 -10.24
C HIS A 413 7.01 -7.95 -10.41
N GLY A 414 6.07 -8.71 -9.85
CA GLY A 414 4.68 -8.31 -9.71
C GLY A 414 3.75 -8.76 -10.83
N ALA A 415 2.45 -8.60 -10.55
CA ALA A 415 1.31 -8.97 -11.37
C ALA A 415 0.56 -7.74 -11.84
N THR A 416 0.12 -7.72 -13.10
CA THR A 416 -0.80 -6.68 -13.58
C THR A 416 -2.23 -6.95 -13.09
N LEU A 417 -3.11 -5.95 -13.16
CA LEU A 417 -4.55 -6.13 -12.89
C LEU A 417 -5.15 -7.27 -13.71
N THR A 418 -4.77 -7.39 -14.98
CA THR A 418 -5.26 -8.42 -15.90
C THR A 418 -4.78 -9.82 -15.48
N ASP A 419 -3.53 -9.94 -15.02
CA ASP A 419 -3.00 -11.20 -14.50
C ASP A 419 -3.77 -11.65 -13.26
N ILE A 420 -4.01 -10.72 -12.33
CA ILE A 420 -4.74 -11.01 -11.09
C ILE A 420 -6.17 -11.42 -11.41
N LYS A 421 -6.86 -10.70 -12.31
CA LYS A 421 -8.21 -11.07 -12.76
C LYS A 421 -8.23 -12.48 -13.34
N ARG A 422 -7.31 -12.81 -14.24
CA ARG A 422 -7.27 -14.11 -14.92
C ARG A 422 -7.04 -15.29 -13.95
N GLN A 423 -6.22 -15.10 -12.91
CA GLN A 423 -5.89 -16.17 -11.97
C GLN A 423 -6.85 -16.26 -10.78
N ALA A 424 -7.29 -15.11 -10.25
CA ALA A 424 -8.15 -15.06 -9.06
C ALA A 424 -9.64 -15.16 -9.39
N ALA A 425 -10.07 -14.77 -10.60
CA ALA A 425 -11.45 -14.94 -11.01
C ALA A 425 -11.80 -16.43 -11.12
N ALA A 426 -12.98 -16.76 -10.61
CA ALA A 426 -13.66 -18.00 -10.90
C ALA A 426 -14.91 -17.67 -11.74
N TYR A 427 -15.52 -18.69 -12.35
CA TYR A 427 -16.67 -18.53 -13.24
C TYR A 427 -17.88 -17.85 -12.56
N ASP A 428 -17.92 -17.88 -11.23
CA ASP A 428 -18.97 -17.35 -10.34
C ASP A 428 -18.66 -15.95 -9.75
N ASN A 429 -17.52 -15.33 -10.08
CA ASN A 429 -17.16 -14.00 -9.57
C ASN A 429 -16.88 -12.99 -10.70
N PRO A 430 -17.56 -11.82 -10.73
CA PRO A 430 -17.32 -10.80 -11.74
C PRO A 430 -15.90 -10.21 -11.66
N ALA A 431 -15.29 -10.01 -12.83
CA ALA A 431 -13.99 -9.35 -13.00
C ALA A 431 -13.87 -8.00 -12.28
N GLU A 432 -14.97 -7.26 -12.19
CA GLU A 432 -15.01 -5.93 -11.59
C GLU A 432 -14.87 -5.97 -10.06
N VAL A 433 -15.36 -7.02 -9.41
CA VAL A 433 -15.20 -7.20 -7.95
C VAL A 433 -13.73 -7.32 -7.59
N ILE A 434 -12.92 -7.92 -8.48
CA ILE A 434 -11.46 -8.02 -8.29
C ILE A 434 -10.80 -6.64 -8.38
N SER A 435 -11.27 -5.75 -9.27
CA SER A 435 -10.76 -4.38 -9.33
C SER A 435 -11.02 -3.63 -8.02
N ASP A 436 -12.26 -3.66 -7.50
CA ASP A 436 -12.59 -3.02 -6.21
C ASP A 436 -11.81 -3.66 -5.05
N CYS A 437 -11.68 -4.99 -5.06
CA CYS A 437 -10.89 -5.71 -4.09
C CYS A 437 -9.43 -5.26 -4.06
N LEU A 438 -8.80 -5.07 -5.23
CA LEU A 438 -7.40 -4.65 -5.29
C LEU A 438 -7.17 -3.24 -4.77
N GLU A 439 -8.09 -2.32 -5.02
CA GLU A 439 -7.98 -0.96 -4.47
C GLU A 439 -8.11 -0.97 -2.94
N ARG A 440 -8.98 -1.82 -2.39
CA ARG A 440 -9.07 -2.03 -0.92
C ARG A 440 -7.80 -2.67 -0.36
N LEU A 441 -7.28 -3.71 -1.01
CA LEU A 441 -6.05 -4.38 -0.60
C LEU A 441 -4.86 -3.43 -0.62
N LYS A 442 -4.72 -2.59 -1.66
CA LYS A 442 -3.66 -1.57 -1.77
C LYS A 442 -3.64 -0.59 -0.59
N ASN A 443 -4.80 -0.31 0.00
CA ASN A 443 -4.95 0.61 1.13
C ASN A 443 -4.92 -0.10 2.50
N ARG A 444 -5.10 -1.43 2.55
CA ARG A 444 -5.14 -2.21 3.80
C ARG A 444 -3.88 -3.02 4.07
N LEU A 445 -3.34 -3.71 3.06
CA LEU A 445 -2.22 -4.63 3.23
C LEU A 445 -0.93 -3.86 3.55
N PHE A 446 -0.19 -4.31 4.54
CA PHE A 446 0.98 -3.61 5.04
C PHE A 446 2.18 -3.75 4.11
N TYR A 447 2.28 -4.84 3.37
CA TYR A 447 3.44 -5.24 2.59
C TYR A 447 3.16 -5.33 1.07
N LEU A 448 1.93 -5.03 0.66
CA LEU A 448 1.56 -4.96 -0.75
C LEU A 448 2.02 -3.64 -1.36
N GLN A 449 2.88 -3.71 -2.37
CA GLN A 449 3.39 -2.57 -3.14
C GLN A 449 2.70 -2.49 -4.50
N ASN A 450 2.67 -1.28 -5.06
CA ASN A 450 2.13 -1.02 -6.39
C ASN A 450 3.00 -0.01 -7.15
N THR A 451 3.68 -0.48 -8.20
CA THR A 451 4.62 0.31 -9.03
C THR A 451 4.39 -0.03 -10.50
N ASP A 452 4.32 0.97 -11.38
CA ASP A 452 4.15 0.79 -12.84
C ASP A 452 3.03 -0.20 -13.22
N ASP A 453 1.85 -0.03 -12.61
CA ASP A 453 0.67 -0.90 -12.78
C ASP A 453 0.84 -2.38 -12.36
N LYS A 454 1.95 -2.70 -11.69
CA LYS A 454 2.22 -4.03 -11.13
C LYS A 454 2.05 -4.02 -9.62
N TYR A 455 1.45 -5.09 -9.10
CA TYR A 455 1.28 -5.37 -7.68
C TYR A 455 2.25 -6.45 -7.25
N PHE A 456 2.94 -6.27 -6.13
CA PHE A 456 3.87 -7.26 -5.58
C PHE A 456 3.99 -7.13 -4.06
N PHE A 457 4.29 -8.22 -3.36
CA PHE A 457 4.64 -8.22 -1.95
C PHE A 457 6.13 -7.93 -1.79
N SER A 458 6.46 -7.08 -0.82
CA SER A 458 7.83 -6.86 -0.37
C SER A 458 7.92 -7.01 1.15
N ASN A 459 9.12 -7.10 1.70
CA ASN A 459 9.31 -7.04 3.16
C ASN A 459 9.29 -5.59 3.69
N LYS A 460 9.12 -4.59 2.81
CA LYS A 460 9.04 -3.18 3.17
C LYS A 460 7.58 -2.75 3.33
N PRO A 461 7.25 -1.94 4.34
CA PRO A 461 5.90 -1.43 4.51
C PRO A 461 5.45 -0.56 3.33
N ASN A 462 4.16 -0.61 2.99
CA ASN A 462 3.52 0.27 2.02
C ASN A 462 3.38 1.68 2.60
N LEU A 463 3.79 2.70 1.83
CA LEU A 463 3.74 4.11 2.22
C LEU A 463 2.36 4.56 2.71
N ASN A 464 1.27 4.19 2.02
CA ASN A 464 -0.08 4.54 2.42
C ASN A 464 -0.40 3.98 3.80
N ARG A 465 0.08 2.78 4.11
CA ARG A 465 -0.15 2.15 5.41
C ARG A 465 0.68 2.77 6.52
N ILE A 466 1.93 3.17 6.24
CA ILE A 466 2.74 4.00 7.16
C ILE A 466 1.98 5.30 7.48
N ILE A 467 1.48 6.00 6.45
CA ILE A 467 0.70 7.25 6.62
C ILE A 467 -0.53 7.00 7.50
N HIS A 468 -1.35 5.99 7.18
CA HIS A 468 -2.55 5.66 7.96
C HIS A 468 -2.22 5.33 9.43
N THR A 469 -1.16 4.57 9.66
CA THR A 469 -0.72 4.20 11.02
C THR A 469 -0.26 5.43 11.78
N LYS A 470 0.49 6.34 11.15
CA LYS A 470 0.88 7.61 11.77
C LYS A 470 -0.34 8.51 12.01
N MET A 471 -1.34 8.53 11.11
CA MET A 471 -2.59 9.28 11.29
C MET A 471 -3.40 8.82 12.52
N GLU A 472 -3.49 7.52 12.75
CA GLU A 472 -4.16 6.93 13.93
C GLU A 472 -3.45 7.32 15.24
N ASN A 473 -2.12 7.50 15.17
CA ASN A 473 -1.29 7.88 16.30
C ASN A 473 -1.12 9.41 16.49
N VAL A 474 -1.77 10.24 15.67
CA VAL A 474 -1.75 11.70 15.85
C VAL A 474 -2.53 12.07 17.13
N SER A 475 -1.86 12.72 18.07
CA SER A 475 -2.46 13.21 19.31
C SER A 475 -3.45 14.34 19.06
N SER A 476 -4.42 14.48 19.96
CA SER A 476 -5.36 15.61 19.93
C SER A 476 -4.68 16.96 20.14
N GLU A 477 -3.58 16.99 20.90
CA GLU A 477 -2.79 18.19 21.17
C GLU A 477 -2.13 18.73 19.90
N SER A 478 -1.42 17.89 19.14
CA SER A 478 -0.79 18.31 17.89
C SER A 478 -1.79 18.76 16.83
N LEU A 479 -3.03 18.23 16.86
CA LEU A 479 -4.11 18.71 16.00
C LEU A 479 -4.57 20.11 16.38
N LYS A 480 -4.77 20.37 17.68
CA LYS A 480 -5.13 21.71 18.17
C LYS A 480 -4.05 22.73 17.82
N GLU A 481 -2.78 22.39 18.02
CA GLU A 481 -1.64 23.26 17.69
C GLU A 481 -1.62 23.64 16.20
N LEU A 482 -1.79 22.65 15.30
CA LEU A 482 -1.83 22.91 13.87
C LEU A 482 -3.05 23.73 13.46
N GLU A 483 -4.22 23.45 14.03
CA GLU A 483 -5.44 24.22 13.75
C GLU A 483 -5.26 25.69 14.18
N GLU A 484 -4.69 25.94 15.35
CA GLU A 484 -4.37 27.30 15.80
C GLU A 484 -3.34 28.01 14.90
N GLU A 485 -2.30 27.30 14.45
CA GLU A 485 -1.31 27.84 13.51
C GLU A 485 -1.98 28.29 12.21
N LEU A 486 -2.84 27.42 11.65
CA LEU A 486 -3.59 27.70 10.42
C LEU A 486 -4.54 28.90 10.61
N LEU A 487 -5.24 28.98 11.74
CA LEU A 487 -6.11 30.12 12.05
C LEU A 487 -5.32 31.43 12.18
N LYS A 488 -4.20 31.43 12.91
CA LYS A 488 -3.33 32.60 13.08
C LYS A 488 -2.75 33.06 11.73
N ARG A 489 -2.41 32.13 10.83
CA ARG A 489 -1.93 32.44 9.47
C ARG A 489 -3.01 33.07 8.58
N ASN A 490 -4.27 32.66 8.73
CA ASN A 490 -5.40 33.12 7.91
C ASN A 490 -6.14 34.34 8.50
N ILE A 491 -5.60 34.95 9.56
CA ILE A 491 -6.16 36.13 10.23
C ILE A 491 -5.11 37.24 10.22
N SER A 492 -5.45 38.40 9.66
CA SER A 492 -4.53 39.54 9.57
C SER A 492 -4.35 40.29 10.90
N GLY A 493 -5.38 40.28 11.75
CA GLY A 493 -5.45 41.04 13.00
C GLY A 493 -5.61 42.56 12.80
N LYS A 494 -5.82 43.03 11.56
CA LYS A 494 -5.95 44.47 11.24
C LYS A 494 -7.34 45.02 11.53
N ARG A 495 -8.38 44.19 11.43
CA ARG A 495 -9.79 44.62 11.59
C ARG A 495 -10.28 44.46 13.03
N PHE A 496 -9.82 43.43 13.73
CA PHE A 496 -10.25 43.09 15.08
C PHE A 496 -9.04 42.70 15.93
N LYS A 497 -9.12 43.01 17.23
CA LYS A 497 -8.21 42.41 18.20
C LYS A 497 -8.61 40.93 18.37
N THR A 498 -7.79 40.04 17.81
CA THR A 498 -8.18 38.63 17.63
C THR A 498 -7.58 37.73 18.71
N PHE A 499 -8.38 36.77 19.16
CA PHE A 499 -8.03 35.75 20.15
C PHE A 499 -8.43 34.39 19.57
N VAL A 500 -7.50 33.43 19.52
CA VAL A 500 -7.70 32.13 18.87
C VAL A 500 -7.53 31.01 19.91
N GLY A 501 -8.43 30.02 19.91
CA GLY A 501 -8.35 28.84 20.78
C GLY A 501 -9.16 28.95 22.07
N GLU A 502 -8.88 28.07 23.03
CA GLU A 502 -9.52 28.08 24.35
C GLU A 502 -8.98 29.26 25.18
N GLN A 503 -9.72 30.37 25.13
CA GLN A 503 -9.33 31.59 25.83
C GLN A 503 -10.12 31.73 27.12
N SER A 504 -9.41 31.91 28.23
CA SER A 504 -10.06 32.28 29.48
C SER A 504 -10.65 33.68 29.34
N TYR A 505 -11.91 33.87 29.74
CA TYR A 505 -12.55 35.19 29.78
C TYR A 505 -11.80 36.21 30.64
N LYS A 506 -10.81 35.76 31.43
CA LYS A 506 -9.86 36.58 32.20
C LYS A 506 -8.85 37.30 31.32
N ASP A 507 -8.45 36.70 30.21
CA ASP A 507 -7.39 37.22 29.33
C ASP A 507 -7.94 38.19 28.28
N ILE A 508 -9.26 38.33 28.22
CA ILE A 508 -9.97 39.17 27.25
C ILE A 508 -10.21 40.55 27.87
N PRO A 509 -9.49 41.60 27.44
CA PRO A 509 -9.63 42.93 28.01
C PRO A 509 -11.06 43.45 27.84
N ASP A 510 -11.49 44.35 28.72
CA ASP A 510 -12.77 45.04 28.59
C ASP A 510 -12.52 46.52 28.32
N ASN A 511 -12.15 46.77 27.07
CA ASN A 511 -11.86 48.06 26.49
C ASN A 511 -12.73 48.28 25.23
N TYR A 512 -12.52 49.39 24.53
CA TYR A 512 -13.37 49.80 23.40
C TYR A 512 -13.05 49.12 22.06
N ASP A 513 -11.98 48.32 21.99
CA ASP A 513 -11.59 47.63 20.75
C ASP A 513 -12.64 46.57 20.39
N LEU A 514 -12.95 46.41 19.10
CA LEU A 514 -13.70 45.24 18.64
C LEU A 514 -12.82 43.99 18.72
N LYS A 515 -13.35 42.92 19.32
CA LYS A 515 -12.63 41.69 19.63
C LYS A 515 -13.25 40.53 18.86
N LEU A 516 -12.41 39.82 18.13
CA LEU A 516 -12.79 38.60 17.42
C LEU A 516 -12.26 37.39 18.19
N LEU A 517 -13.15 36.52 18.65
CA LEU A 517 -12.83 35.33 19.41
C LEU A 517 -13.11 34.12 18.53
N VAL A 518 -12.07 33.37 18.16
CA VAL A 518 -12.18 32.17 17.33
C VAL A 518 -12.19 30.95 18.25
N LEU A 519 -13.33 30.28 18.34
CA LEU A 519 -13.54 29.13 19.22
C LEU A 519 -13.44 27.83 18.42
N ASP A 520 -13.10 26.73 19.09
CA ASP A 520 -12.96 25.40 18.47
C ASP A 520 -14.30 24.71 18.21
N SER A 521 -15.38 25.20 18.82
CA SER A 521 -16.70 24.60 18.78
C SER A 521 -17.76 25.64 19.14
N VAL A 522 -19.02 25.32 18.83
CA VAL A 522 -20.15 26.18 19.18
C VAL A 522 -20.60 25.87 20.60
N ASP A 523 -20.11 26.66 21.57
CA ASP A 523 -20.60 26.66 22.95
C ASP A 523 -21.25 28.00 23.30
N LYS A 524 -22.57 28.06 23.18
CA LYS A 524 -23.36 29.27 23.47
C LYS A 524 -23.29 29.67 24.94
N GLN A 525 -23.13 28.72 25.86
CA GLN A 525 -23.08 29.04 27.28
C GLN A 525 -21.78 29.77 27.61
N THR A 526 -20.65 29.22 27.16
CA THR A 526 -19.33 29.87 27.30
C THR A 526 -19.29 31.23 26.60
N MET A 527 -19.87 31.36 25.40
CA MET A 527 -19.99 32.65 24.72
C MET A 527 -20.75 33.69 25.56
N ILE A 528 -21.89 33.31 26.15
CA ILE A 528 -22.69 34.20 27.01
C ILE A 528 -21.91 34.57 28.28
N GLU A 529 -21.17 33.64 28.87
CA GLU A 529 -20.32 33.90 30.02
C GLU A 529 -19.21 34.90 29.70
N ILE A 530 -18.55 34.77 28.54
CA ILE A 530 -17.53 35.71 28.05
C ILE A 530 -18.12 37.11 27.81
N VAL A 531 -19.32 37.17 27.24
CA VAL A 531 -20.03 38.44 26.99
C VAL A 531 -20.39 39.13 28.30
N ASN A 532 -20.79 38.38 29.32
CA ASN A 532 -21.26 38.96 30.58
C ASN A 532 -20.15 39.21 31.61
N ASN A 533 -19.00 38.53 31.52
CA ASN A 533 -17.97 38.55 32.57
C ASN A 533 -16.56 38.83 32.04
N ARG A 534 -15.71 39.37 32.93
CA ARG A 534 -14.25 39.51 32.80
C ARG A 534 -13.58 39.14 34.14
N GLY A 535 -12.40 38.55 34.12
CA GLY A 535 -11.62 38.30 35.35
C GLY A 535 -12.27 37.29 36.33
N ASN A 536 -12.23 37.50 37.64
CA ASN A 536 -12.90 36.62 38.62
C ASN A 536 -14.39 36.99 38.76
N SER A 537 -15.17 36.79 37.69
CA SER A 537 -16.63 37.07 37.64
C SER A 537 -17.02 38.55 37.81
N THR A 538 -16.12 39.47 37.43
CA THR A 538 -16.47 40.90 37.34
C THR A 538 -17.36 41.11 36.12
N PRO A 539 -18.52 41.78 36.23
CA PRO A 539 -19.36 42.04 35.08
C PRO A 539 -18.61 42.81 33.99
N ARG A 540 -18.68 42.33 32.75
CA ARG A 540 -18.14 43.01 31.56
C ARG A 540 -19.04 44.19 31.24
N VAL A 541 -18.42 45.35 31.04
CA VAL A 541 -19.13 46.59 30.74
C VAL A 541 -19.34 46.73 29.24
N ASN A 542 -18.29 46.58 28.42
CA ASN A 542 -18.36 46.75 26.96
C ASN A 542 -18.75 45.45 26.25
N ARG A 543 -19.97 44.99 26.52
CA ARG A 543 -20.52 43.71 26.04
C ARG A 543 -20.72 43.67 24.53
N ASN A 544 -20.99 44.81 23.90
CA ASN A 544 -21.20 44.94 22.46
C ASN A 544 -19.89 45.16 21.68
N THR A 545 -18.78 44.57 22.16
CA THR A 545 -17.47 44.61 21.48
C THR A 545 -16.95 43.22 21.11
N ILE A 546 -17.72 42.18 21.44
CA ILE A 546 -17.31 40.77 21.28
C ILE A 546 -17.98 40.20 20.03
N ILE A 547 -17.18 39.58 19.17
CA ILE A 547 -17.63 38.84 17.99
C ILE A 547 -17.01 37.45 18.10
N PHE A 548 -17.80 36.40 17.91
CA PHE A 548 -17.29 35.03 17.89
C PHE A 548 -17.27 34.49 16.46
N LEU A 549 -16.23 33.72 16.13
CA LEU A 549 -16.16 32.90 14.94
C LEU A 549 -16.05 31.44 15.35
N CYS A 550 -16.93 30.61 14.81
CA CYS A 550 -16.99 29.20 15.10
C CYS A 550 -16.99 28.35 13.83
N PRO A 551 -16.49 27.11 13.95
CA PRO A 551 -16.45 26.14 12.87
C PRO A 551 -17.80 25.44 12.71
N GLY A 552 -18.10 25.03 11.47
CA GLY A 552 -19.11 24.02 11.17
C GLY A 552 -18.56 22.59 11.34
N ASP A 553 -18.90 21.68 10.43
CA ASP A 553 -18.35 20.31 10.43
C ASP A 553 -16.84 20.32 10.13
N LYS A 554 -16.04 19.87 11.12
CA LYS A 554 -14.58 19.77 11.03
C LYS A 554 -14.06 18.42 10.52
N THR A 555 -14.92 17.42 10.33
CA THR A 555 -14.48 16.02 10.11
C THR A 555 -13.47 15.88 8.96
N ASN A 556 -13.71 16.58 7.85
CA ASN A 556 -12.80 16.54 6.71
C ASN A 556 -11.51 17.35 6.94
N LEU A 557 -11.59 18.50 7.60
CA LEU A 557 -10.44 19.32 7.98
C LEU A 557 -9.52 18.54 8.93
N GLU A 558 -10.07 17.89 9.96
CA GLU A 558 -9.32 17.03 10.87
C GLU A 558 -8.63 15.88 10.13
N LYS A 559 -9.33 15.24 9.18
CA LYS A 559 -8.72 14.17 8.36
C LYS A 559 -7.54 14.70 7.54
N GLN A 560 -7.65 15.88 6.93
CA GLN A 560 -6.57 16.52 6.19
C GLN A 560 -5.39 16.92 7.11
N MET A 561 -5.68 17.50 8.27
CA MET A 561 -4.69 17.86 9.29
C MET A 561 -3.94 16.64 9.83
N ARG A 562 -4.65 15.55 10.18
CA ARG A 562 -4.04 14.28 10.59
C ARG A 562 -3.12 13.73 9.50
N ARG A 563 -3.54 13.79 8.23
CA ARG A 563 -2.72 13.35 7.10
C ARG A 563 -1.46 14.20 6.97
N LYS A 564 -1.56 15.53 7.10
CA LYS A 564 -0.41 16.44 7.09
C LYS A 564 0.58 16.13 8.21
N LEU A 565 0.09 16.03 9.45
CA LEU A 565 0.94 15.71 10.61
C LEU A 565 1.60 14.33 10.49
N ALA A 566 0.89 13.34 9.94
CA ALA A 566 1.44 12.03 9.66
C ALA A 566 2.58 12.09 8.64
N ILE A 567 2.41 12.85 7.54
CA ILE A 567 3.46 13.01 6.54
C ILE A 567 4.67 13.76 7.10
N ASP A 568 4.45 14.87 7.82
CA ASP A 568 5.53 15.62 8.48
C ASP A 568 6.33 14.72 9.45
N ALA A 569 5.64 13.85 10.19
CA ALA A 569 6.27 12.90 11.10
C ALA A 569 7.08 11.84 10.36
N ILE A 570 6.66 11.43 9.16
CA ILE A 570 7.39 10.48 8.31
C ILE A 570 8.63 11.14 7.72
N GLU A 571 8.54 12.39 7.25
CA GLU A 571 9.68 13.11 6.67
C GLU A 571 10.78 13.42 7.71
N ARG A 572 10.44 13.48 9.00
CA ARG A 572 11.39 13.68 10.11
C ARG A 572 11.97 12.38 10.67
N ASP A 573 11.42 11.23 10.29
CA ASP A 573 11.79 9.92 10.84
C ASP A 573 12.90 9.28 10.00
N ASP A 574 14.16 9.61 10.35
CA ASP A 574 15.35 9.11 9.64
C ASP A 574 15.51 7.57 9.72
N SER A 575 14.76 6.90 10.60
CA SER A 575 14.77 5.43 10.70
C SER A 575 14.00 4.74 9.58
N LEU A 576 13.13 5.47 8.87
CA LEU A 576 12.33 4.93 7.77
C LEU A 576 13.10 4.94 6.45
N GLU A 577 13.42 3.75 5.95
CA GLU A 577 14.01 3.57 4.62
C GLU A 577 12.97 3.74 3.50
N LEU A 578 12.70 4.99 3.13
CA LEU A 578 11.82 5.33 2.00
C LEU A 578 12.58 5.38 0.67
N GLY A 579 11.99 4.79 -0.38
CA GLY A 579 12.53 4.88 -1.75
C GLY A 579 12.42 6.29 -2.34
N GLU A 580 13.15 6.57 -3.43
CA GLU A 580 13.13 7.90 -4.08
C GLU A 580 11.74 8.30 -4.57
N MET A 581 10.98 7.34 -5.12
CA MET A 581 9.60 7.58 -5.57
C MET A 581 8.67 7.93 -4.41
N ASP A 582 8.79 7.22 -3.28
CA ASP A 582 7.99 7.50 -2.08
C ASP A 582 8.29 8.89 -1.53
N ARG A 583 9.58 9.26 -1.47
CA ARG A 583 10.02 10.61 -1.05
C ARG A 583 9.48 11.69 -1.98
N LYS A 584 9.48 11.45 -3.30
CA LYS A 584 8.90 12.38 -4.27
C LYS A 584 7.39 12.54 -4.06
N LYS A 585 6.67 11.43 -3.91
CA LYS A 585 5.23 11.40 -3.67
C LYS A 585 4.86 12.13 -2.37
N LEU A 586 5.60 11.91 -1.28
CA LEU A 586 5.41 12.62 -0.02
C LEU A 586 5.55 14.13 -0.20
N LYS A 587 6.61 14.61 -0.85
CA LYS A 587 6.81 16.04 -1.12
C LYS A 587 5.67 16.66 -1.94
N GLU A 588 5.20 15.96 -2.96
CA GLU A 588 4.07 16.40 -3.78
C GLU A 588 2.78 16.46 -2.95
N ASP A 589 2.51 15.44 -2.13
CA ASP A 589 1.36 15.40 -1.22
C ASP A 589 1.44 16.50 -0.15
N THR A 590 2.60 16.75 0.47
CA THR A 590 2.80 17.82 1.45
C THR A 590 2.49 19.18 0.87
N LYS A 591 3.00 19.48 -0.34
CA LYS A 591 2.75 20.76 -1.02
C LYS A 591 1.27 20.93 -1.35
N ARG A 592 0.63 19.87 -1.85
CA ARG A 592 -0.80 19.89 -2.20
C ARG A 592 -1.68 20.08 -0.97
N ILE A 593 -1.49 19.28 0.07
CA ILE A 593 -2.28 19.37 1.32
C ILE A 593 -2.08 20.74 1.97
N SER A 594 -0.84 21.25 2.03
CA SER A 594 -0.56 22.54 2.64
C SER A 594 -1.31 23.69 1.95
N GLY A 595 -1.44 23.65 0.62
CA GLY A 595 -2.23 24.63 -0.13
C GLY A 595 -3.74 24.44 0.05
N GLU A 596 -4.23 23.21 0.21
CA GLU A 596 -5.66 22.92 0.44
C GLU A 596 -6.13 23.28 1.87
N LEU A 597 -5.24 23.28 2.86
CA LEU A 597 -5.59 23.51 4.27
C LEU A 597 -6.07 24.94 4.56
N ASP A 598 -5.48 25.96 3.92
CA ASP A 598 -5.93 27.35 4.07
C ASP A 598 -7.37 27.53 3.57
N ASP A 599 -7.66 27.01 2.38
CA ASP A 599 -9.01 27.00 1.82
C ASP A 599 -9.99 26.22 2.71
N ALA A 600 -9.55 25.10 3.29
CA ALA A 600 -10.37 24.30 4.18
C ALA A 600 -10.77 25.08 5.45
N ILE A 601 -9.86 25.86 6.04
CA ILE A 601 -10.15 26.74 7.18
C ILE A 601 -11.24 27.74 6.81
N HIS A 602 -11.13 28.41 5.66
CA HIS A 602 -12.13 29.36 5.18
C HIS A 602 -13.51 28.74 4.87
N ARG A 603 -13.56 27.43 4.59
CA ARG A 603 -14.81 26.67 4.39
C ARG A 603 -15.39 26.14 5.69
N VAL A 604 -14.59 25.94 6.72
CA VAL A 604 -15.05 25.40 8.01
C VAL A 604 -15.44 26.51 8.97
N TYR A 605 -14.60 27.53 9.15
CA TYR A 605 -14.84 28.66 10.04
C TYR A 605 -15.71 29.72 9.38
N ARG A 606 -17.03 29.58 9.56
CA ARG A 606 -18.04 30.44 8.89
C ARG A 606 -19.13 30.96 9.80
N GLU A 607 -19.35 30.35 10.97
CA GLU A 607 -20.43 30.74 11.84
C GLU A 607 -20.00 31.93 12.70
N ILE A 608 -20.64 33.08 12.52
CA ILE A 608 -20.40 34.26 13.33
C ILE A 608 -21.51 34.40 14.36
N TYR A 609 -21.14 34.71 15.60
CA TYR A 609 -22.08 35.05 16.65
C TYR A 609 -21.80 36.45 17.22
N ILE A 610 -22.84 37.28 17.31
CA ILE A 610 -22.77 38.62 17.93
C ILE A 610 -23.79 38.76 19.07
N PRO A 611 -23.45 39.47 20.16
CA PRO A 611 -24.36 39.72 21.28
C PRO A 611 -25.60 40.52 20.88
N MET A 612 -26.77 40.03 21.31
CA MET A 612 -28.05 40.72 21.22
C MET A 612 -28.69 40.84 22.61
N LYS A 613 -29.77 41.63 22.71
CA LYS A 613 -30.50 41.82 23.97
C LYS A 613 -30.93 40.50 24.62
N ASP A 614 -31.40 39.55 23.81
CA ASP A 614 -31.95 38.27 24.27
C ASP A 614 -31.10 37.05 23.80
N GLY A 615 -29.77 37.20 23.78
CA GLY A 615 -28.84 36.10 23.50
C GLY A 615 -27.81 36.43 22.42
N LEU A 616 -27.62 35.52 21.46
CA LEU A 616 -26.63 35.64 20.39
C LEU A 616 -27.31 35.56 19.03
N LEU A 617 -27.01 36.50 18.13
CA LEU A 617 -27.40 36.41 16.73
C LEU A 617 -26.36 35.60 15.96
N LYS A 618 -26.81 34.52 15.31
CA LYS A 618 -26.00 33.73 14.38
C LYS A 618 -26.11 34.32 12.97
N THR A 619 -24.98 34.44 12.27
CA THR A 619 -24.92 34.64 10.82
C THR A 619 -23.84 33.74 10.20
N ASP A 620 -23.92 33.48 8.91
CA ASP A 620 -23.00 32.59 8.17
C ASP A 620 -22.26 33.40 7.11
N LEU A 621 -20.91 33.30 7.10
CA LEU A 621 -20.03 33.93 6.11
C LEU A 621 -20.23 33.44 4.68
N GLY A 622 -20.88 32.29 4.50
CA GLY A 622 -20.97 31.62 3.21
C GLY A 622 -19.64 31.00 2.76
N VAL A 623 -19.72 30.27 1.65
CA VAL A 623 -18.53 29.65 1.03
C VAL A 623 -17.71 30.76 0.35
N PRO A 624 -16.37 30.79 0.52
CA PRO A 624 -15.52 31.75 -0.17
C PRO A 624 -15.72 31.69 -1.70
N THR A 625 -15.70 32.86 -2.35
CA THR A 625 -15.74 32.95 -3.82
C THR A 625 -14.37 32.66 -4.41
N TYR A 626 -14.32 31.97 -5.55
CA TYR A 626 -13.05 31.54 -6.15
C TYR A 626 -12.19 32.76 -6.55
N GLY A 627 -10.95 32.81 -6.05
CA GLY A 627 -10.00 33.91 -6.32
C GLY A 627 -10.07 35.09 -5.34
N GLU A 628 -10.89 35.03 -4.30
CA GLU A 628 -10.93 36.05 -3.25
C GLU A 628 -9.77 35.87 -2.26
N ASN A 629 -8.81 36.80 -2.28
CA ASN A 629 -7.58 36.73 -1.49
C ASN A 629 -7.72 37.54 -0.17
N LYS A 630 -8.76 37.25 0.61
CA LYS A 630 -9.06 37.94 1.87
C LYS A 630 -8.89 37.01 3.07
N THR A 631 -8.31 37.55 4.14
CA THR A 631 -8.21 36.87 5.44
C THR A 631 -9.58 36.71 6.11
N LEU A 632 -9.68 35.81 7.09
CA LEU A 632 -10.96 35.52 7.78
C LEU A 632 -11.55 36.78 8.44
N ASP A 633 -10.73 37.59 9.10
CA ASP A 633 -11.17 38.81 9.76
C ASP A 633 -11.63 39.88 8.76
N GLU A 634 -11.02 39.96 7.58
CA GLU A 634 -11.50 40.83 6.49
C GLU A 634 -12.84 40.38 5.94
N ARG A 635 -13.05 39.07 5.74
CA ARG A 635 -14.34 38.51 5.31
C ARG A 635 -15.44 38.76 6.34
N ILE A 636 -15.15 38.58 7.63
CA ILE A 636 -16.08 38.87 8.73
C ILE A 636 -16.44 40.36 8.74
N PHE A 637 -15.44 41.23 8.60
CA PHE A 637 -15.64 42.66 8.57
C PHE A 637 -16.58 43.08 7.42
N ASP A 638 -16.31 42.59 6.20
CA ASP A 638 -17.13 42.90 5.02
C ASP A 638 -18.56 42.33 5.16
N HIS A 639 -18.70 41.11 5.68
CA HIS A 639 -19.99 40.48 5.91
C HIS A 639 -20.84 41.26 6.92
N LEU A 640 -20.28 41.57 8.09
CA LEU A 640 -20.98 42.34 9.12
C LEU A 640 -21.34 43.75 8.64
N LYS A 641 -20.53 44.35 7.78
CA LYS A 641 -20.82 45.63 7.14
C LYS A 641 -22.00 45.52 6.17
N SER A 642 -22.00 44.51 5.31
CA SER A 642 -23.08 44.27 4.35
C SER A 642 -24.44 44.00 5.03
N GLU A 643 -24.41 43.29 6.16
CA GLU A 643 -25.57 43.00 7.00
C GLU A 643 -25.98 44.20 7.91
N SER A 644 -25.35 45.36 7.74
CA SER A 644 -25.56 46.58 8.54
C SER A 644 -25.42 46.34 10.05
N LYS A 645 -24.64 45.33 10.46
CA LYS A 645 -24.31 45.04 11.87
C LYS A 645 -23.09 45.84 12.32
N LEU A 646 -22.13 46.02 11.43
CA LEU A 646 -20.98 46.90 11.58
C LEU A 646 -21.20 48.15 10.73
N VAL A 647 -21.14 49.33 11.36
CA VAL A 647 -21.46 50.60 10.73
C VAL A 647 -20.19 51.44 10.60
N ASP A 648 -19.91 51.84 9.36
CA ASP A 648 -18.80 52.73 9.01
C ASP A 648 -19.22 54.19 8.82
N LYS A 649 -20.51 54.43 8.64
CA LYS A 649 -21.13 55.76 8.63
C LYS A 649 -22.49 55.72 9.31
N LEU A 650 -22.68 56.51 10.35
CA LEU A 650 -23.96 56.62 11.05
C LEU A 650 -24.73 57.86 10.54
N SER A 651 -26.01 57.68 10.18
CA SER A 651 -26.83 58.84 9.80
C SER A 651 -27.16 59.70 11.04
N PRO A 652 -26.99 61.03 10.97
CA PRO A 652 -27.38 61.92 12.07
C PRO A 652 -28.86 61.81 12.45
N MET A 653 -29.72 61.40 11.51
CA MET A 653 -31.15 61.17 11.79
C MET A 653 -31.38 60.02 12.77
N VAL A 654 -30.50 59.02 12.79
CA VAL A 654 -30.58 57.92 13.76
C VAL A 654 -30.38 58.48 15.17
N ILE A 655 -29.44 59.42 15.36
CA ILE A 655 -29.22 60.09 16.64
C ILE A 655 -30.47 60.87 17.07
N SER A 656 -31.03 61.68 16.16
CA SER A 656 -32.19 62.51 16.49
C SER A 656 -33.44 61.68 16.80
N ILE A 657 -33.74 60.65 15.99
CA ILE A 657 -34.97 59.86 16.12
C ILE A 657 -34.84 58.83 17.25
N LYS A 658 -33.74 58.05 17.26
CA LYS A 658 -33.63 56.93 18.20
C LYS A 658 -33.28 57.38 19.62
N TYR A 659 -32.45 58.42 19.75
CA TYR A 659 -31.85 58.78 21.04
C TYR A 659 -32.34 60.10 21.63
N LEU A 660 -32.83 61.04 20.80
CA LEU A 660 -33.29 62.37 21.25
C LEU A 660 -34.79 62.61 21.07
N GLU A 661 -35.57 61.68 20.52
CA GLU A 661 -37.02 61.83 20.37
C GLU A 661 -37.75 61.77 21.72
N LYS A 662 -37.27 60.91 22.64
CA LYS A 662 -37.87 60.70 23.97
C LYS A 662 -37.10 61.36 25.11
N SER A 663 -35.95 61.95 24.83
CA SER A 663 -35.10 62.65 25.81
C SER A 663 -34.73 64.03 25.29
N SER A 664 -34.86 65.06 26.12
CA SER A 664 -34.58 66.44 25.72
C SER A 664 -33.07 66.76 25.65
N ASN A 665 -32.25 65.88 26.22
CA ASN A 665 -30.82 66.00 26.46
C ASN A 665 -30.18 64.61 26.51
N LEU A 666 -28.99 64.46 25.92
CA LEU A 666 -28.22 63.21 25.92
C LEU A 666 -26.73 63.49 25.97
N HIS A 667 -26.03 62.97 26.98
CA HIS A 667 -24.58 63.13 27.05
C HIS A 667 -23.87 62.41 25.91
N THR A 668 -22.89 63.06 25.28
CA THR A 668 -22.13 62.49 24.16
C THR A 668 -21.33 61.25 24.60
N GLU A 669 -20.82 61.26 25.84
CA GLU A 669 -20.20 60.08 26.46
C GLU A 669 -21.20 58.91 26.63
N GLN A 670 -22.44 59.20 27.02
CA GLN A 670 -23.47 58.20 27.22
C GLN A 670 -23.89 57.56 25.88
N LEU A 671 -23.98 58.36 24.82
CA LEU A 671 -24.26 57.88 23.46
C LEU A 671 -23.12 56.98 22.94
N TRP A 672 -21.86 57.34 23.18
CA TRP A 672 -20.74 56.46 22.84
C TRP A 672 -20.78 55.15 23.64
N LYS A 673 -20.98 55.24 24.96
CA LYS A 673 -21.08 54.07 25.84
C LYS A 673 -22.27 53.16 25.48
N SER A 674 -23.41 53.70 25.04
CA SER A 674 -24.57 52.88 24.70
C SER A 674 -24.26 51.91 23.56
N HIS A 675 -23.55 52.35 22.53
CA HIS A 675 -23.11 51.51 21.41
C HIS A 675 -22.09 50.42 21.82
N LEU A 676 -21.30 50.64 22.87
CA LEU A 676 -20.32 49.68 23.39
C LEU A 676 -20.90 48.70 24.42
N GLN A 677 -21.88 49.14 25.22
CA GLN A 677 -22.34 48.42 26.41
C GLN A 677 -23.65 47.66 26.21
N THR A 678 -24.39 47.98 25.15
CA THR A 678 -25.74 47.46 24.90
C THR A 678 -25.73 46.46 23.75
N PRO A 679 -25.80 45.15 24.03
CA PRO A 679 -25.98 44.13 22.99
C PRO A 679 -27.17 44.43 22.08
N GLY A 680 -26.97 44.31 20.77
CA GLY A 680 -27.97 44.61 19.74
C GLY A 680 -27.97 46.05 19.23
N GLU A 681 -27.18 46.96 19.81
CA GLU A 681 -26.84 48.21 19.12
C GLU A 681 -25.86 47.94 17.95
N PRO A 682 -25.89 48.75 16.88
CA PRO A 682 -24.92 48.61 15.80
C PRO A 682 -23.49 48.73 16.31
N LEU A 683 -22.61 47.83 15.86
CA LEU A 683 -21.17 47.88 16.12
C LEU A 683 -20.59 49.05 15.35
N LEU A 684 -19.92 49.97 16.02
CA LEU A 684 -19.25 51.10 15.36
C LEU A 684 -17.80 50.73 15.08
N MET A 685 -17.30 51.03 13.87
CA MET A 685 -15.90 50.73 13.52
C MET A 685 -14.91 51.43 14.45
N ASN A 686 -15.20 52.67 14.83
CA ASN A 686 -14.42 53.49 15.74
C ASN A 686 -15.29 54.65 16.26
N ARG A 687 -14.77 55.42 17.22
CA ARG A 687 -15.45 56.61 17.77
C ARG A 687 -15.71 57.70 16.70
N GLY A 688 -14.85 57.80 15.70
CA GLY A 688 -14.96 58.79 14.61
C GLY A 688 -16.27 58.67 13.83
N VAL A 689 -16.80 57.45 13.65
CA VAL A 689 -18.10 57.23 12.99
C VAL A 689 -19.24 57.98 13.70
N LEU A 690 -19.20 57.99 15.04
CA LEU A 690 -20.19 58.71 15.84
C LEU A 690 -19.92 60.22 15.86
N GLU A 691 -18.65 60.61 15.92
CA GLU A 691 -18.22 62.00 15.88
C GLU A 691 -18.66 62.70 14.59
N GLU A 692 -18.39 62.08 13.43
CA GLU A 692 -18.82 62.57 12.13
C GLU A 692 -20.34 62.72 12.05
N ALA A 693 -21.09 61.74 12.56
CA ALA A 693 -22.55 61.77 12.59
C ALA A 693 -23.10 62.90 13.49
N ILE A 694 -22.46 63.16 14.64
CA ILE A 694 -22.82 64.28 15.51
C ILE A 694 -22.51 65.60 14.80
N VAL A 695 -21.31 65.77 14.26
CA VAL A 695 -20.90 66.99 13.55
C VAL A 695 -21.82 67.28 12.36
N GLU A 696 -22.15 66.27 11.55
CA GLU A 696 -23.08 66.41 10.43
C GLU A 696 -24.49 66.77 10.92
N GLY A 697 -24.96 66.17 12.02
CA GLY A 697 -26.25 66.51 12.63
C GLY A 697 -26.34 67.93 13.18
N LEU A 698 -25.26 68.40 13.82
CA LEU A 698 -25.12 69.78 14.31
C LEU A 698 -25.14 70.77 13.13
N LYS A 699 -24.32 70.53 12.09
CA LYS A 699 -24.31 71.36 10.87
C LYS A 699 -25.67 71.41 10.20
N ASN A 700 -26.38 70.29 10.20
CA ASN A 700 -27.73 70.21 9.64
C ASN A 700 -28.81 70.75 10.58
N GLY A 701 -28.49 71.19 11.80
CA GLY A 701 -29.47 71.73 12.75
C GLY A 701 -30.52 70.71 13.20
N LEU A 702 -30.18 69.42 13.25
CA LEU A 702 -31.08 68.37 13.75
C LEU A 702 -31.16 68.34 15.28
N PHE A 703 -30.09 68.76 15.94
CA PHE A 703 -29.93 68.93 17.38
C PHE A 703 -28.83 69.97 17.63
N GLY A 704 -28.66 70.41 18.87
CA GLY A 704 -27.61 71.34 19.29
C GLY A 704 -26.62 70.70 20.25
N LEU A 705 -25.47 71.35 20.46
CA LEU A 705 -24.45 70.96 21.43
C LEU A 705 -24.48 71.91 22.62
N ALA A 706 -24.46 71.38 23.83
CA ALA A 706 -24.41 72.15 25.06
C ALA A 706 -23.41 71.56 26.06
N MET A 707 -22.98 72.38 27.02
CA MET A 707 -22.18 71.96 28.17
C MET A 707 -22.93 72.25 29.46
N GLU A 708 -22.86 71.30 30.40
CA GLU A 708 -23.33 71.47 31.76
C GLU A 708 -22.26 72.17 32.60
N ASN A 709 -22.63 73.29 33.24
CA ASN A 709 -21.72 74.08 34.07
C ASN A 709 -22.45 74.62 35.31
N GLY A 710 -22.00 74.25 36.51
CA GLY A 710 -22.49 74.80 37.77
C GLY A 710 -23.99 74.64 38.04
N GLY A 711 -24.62 73.55 37.57
CA GLY A 711 -26.06 73.28 37.73
C GLY A 711 -26.97 73.84 36.63
N GLY A 712 -26.38 74.41 35.57
CA GLY A 712 -27.12 74.89 34.39
C GLY A 712 -26.50 74.47 33.05
N LEU A 713 -27.30 74.60 31.99
CA LEU A 713 -26.93 74.28 30.61
C LEU A 713 -26.44 75.55 29.90
N LYS A 714 -25.33 75.45 29.18
CA LYS A 714 -24.85 76.49 28.26
C LYS A 714 -24.88 75.94 26.84
N LEU A 715 -25.67 76.56 25.97
CA LEU A 715 -25.71 76.20 24.54
C LEU A 715 -24.40 76.62 23.88
N MET A 716 -23.66 75.66 23.33
CA MET A 716 -22.35 75.87 22.70
C MET A 716 -22.47 76.04 21.19
N TYR A 717 -23.38 75.29 20.56
CA TYR A 717 -23.61 75.35 19.12
C TYR A 717 -25.03 74.92 18.77
N PHE A 718 -25.72 75.69 17.91
CA PHE A 718 -26.98 75.30 17.30
C PHE A 718 -27.17 76.04 15.97
N ASN A 719 -27.34 75.30 14.88
CA ASN A 719 -27.66 75.89 13.59
C ASN A 719 -29.19 76.02 13.42
N ASP A 720 -29.71 77.24 13.52
CA ASP A 720 -31.13 77.54 13.38
C ASP A 720 -31.62 77.58 11.91
N ARG A 721 -30.70 77.42 10.95
CA ARG A 721 -30.91 77.52 9.49
C ARG A 721 -31.48 78.87 9.02
N LYS A 722 -31.53 79.89 9.87
CA LYS A 722 -32.07 81.24 9.59
C LYS A 722 -30.98 82.30 9.52
N SER A 723 -29.82 82.05 10.13
CA SER A 723 -28.74 83.02 10.31
C SER A 723 -27.48 82.64 9.51
N ALA A 724 -26.79 83.62 8.92
CA ALA A 724 -25.42 83.46 8.40
C ALA A 724 -24.43 83.37 9.56
N GLN A 725 -24.49 82.29 10.33
CA GLN A 725 -23.60 82.02 11.47
C GLN A 725 -22.37 81.23 11.05
N ASP A 726 -21.30 81.37 11.84
CA ASP A 726 -20.06 80.61 11.74
C ASP A 726 -20.37 79.11 11.68
N THR A 727 -19.94 78.46 10.60
CA THR A 727 -20.23 77.04 10.31
C THR A 727 -19.24 76.09 11.00
N THR A 728 -18.32 76.64 11.80
CA THR A 728 -17.31 75.88 12.53
C THR A 728 -17.93 75.22 13.76
N VAL A 729 -18.15 73.91 13.69
CA VAL A 729 -18.62 73.11 14.83
C VAL A 729 -17.48 72.97 15.85
N PRO A 730 -17.73 73.16 17.16
CA PRO A 730 -16.73 72.91 18.21
C PRO A 730 -16.22 71.45 18.21
N GLU A 731 -14.97 71.25 18.63
CA GLU A 731 -14.39 69.92 18.83
C GLU A 731 -15.15 69.15 19.92
N LEU A 732 -15.52 67.90 19.65
CA LEU A 732 -16.34 67.08 20.53
C LEU A 732 -15.50 66.39 21.60
N GLN A 733 -15.86 66.61 22.87
CA GLN A 733 -15.10 66.10 24.01
C GLN A 733 -15.51 64.68 24.41
N PHE A 734 -16.76 64.28 24.14
CA PHE A 734 -17.38 63.04 24.65
C PHE A 734 -17.17 62.88 26.16
N SER A 735 -17.55 63.91 26.90
CA SER A 735 -17.42 63.97 28.35
C SER A 735 -18.78 63.84 29.03
N SER A 736 -18.76 63.61 30.34
CA SER A 736 -19.98 63.56 31.16
C SER A 736 -20.67 64.92 31.31
N VAL A 737 -20.06 66.00 30.83
CA VAL A 737 -20.61 67.37 30.90
C VAL A 737 -21.00 67.92 29.52
N GLU A 738 -20.65 67.23 28.43
CA GLU A 738 -21.05 67.58 27.07
C GLU A 738 -22.30 66.80 26.67
N LEU A 739 -23.31 67.51 26.13
CA LEU A 739 -24.59 66.91 25.78
C LEU A 739 -25.18 67.44 24.47
N LEU A 740 -25.88 66.55 23.77
CA LEU A 740 -26.74 66.85 22.64
C LEU A 740 -28.11 67.27 23.14
N LEU A 741 -28.66 68.35 22.58
CA LEU A 741 -29.98 68.87 22.90
C LEU A 741 -30.94 68.64 21.73
N ALA A 742 -32.14 68.14 22.04
CA ALA A 742 -33.19 67.97 21.05
C ALA A 742 -33.60 69.31 20.43
N LEU A 743 -33.96 69.30 19.14
CA LEU A 743 -34.28 70.50 18.35
C LEU A 743 -35.27 71.45 19.05
N ALA A 744 -36.31 70.92 19.69
CA ALA A 744 -37.31 71.73 20.39
C ALA A 744 -36.69 72.55 21.54
N LYS A 745 -35.81 71.93 22.32
CA LYS A 745 -35.12 72.57 23.45
C LYS A 745 -34.07 73.56 22.97
N CYS A 746 -33.39 73.28 21.86
CA CYS A 746 -32.49 74.24 21.23
C CYS A 746 -33.20 75.53 20.80
N LYS A 747 -34.38 75.41 20.19
CA LYS A 747 -35.18 76.58 19.79
C LYS A 747 -35.63 77.39 21.00
N GLU A 748 -36.10 76.73 22.06
CA GLU A 748 -36.49 77.40 23.31
C GLU A 748 -35.33 78.18 23.95
N LEU A 749 -34.13 77.60 23.95
CA LEU A 749 -32.94 78.22 24.54
C LEU A 749 -32.27 79.26 23.63
N ALA A 750 -32.53 79.25 22.32
CA ALA A 750 -32.01 80.23 21.37
C ALA A 750 -32.86 81.52 21.30
N GLU A 751 -34.14 81.46 21.70
CA GLU A 751 -35.03 82.64 21.81
C GLU A 751 -34.75 83.47 23.09
N LYS A 752 -34.02 82.90 24.05
CA LYS A 752 -33.51 83.55 25.27
C LYS A 752 -32.03 83.94 25.00
N GLU A 753 -31.59 85.12 25.44
CA GLU A 753 -30.33 85.77 24.98
C GLU A 753 -29.08 84.85 24.92
N PRO A 754 -28.18 85.04 23.92
CA PRO A 754 -26.96 84.23 23.80
C PRO A 754 -25.97 84.50 24.94
N GLY A 755 -25.69 83.47 25.76
CA GLY A 755 -24.63 83.50 26.78
C GLY A 755 -25.08 83.23 28.22
N THR A 756 -26.38 83.08 28.47
CA THR A 756 -26.93 82.84 29.81
C THR A 756 -26.85 81.36 30.20
N ILE A 757 -26.50 81.08 31.46
CA ILE A 757 -26.55 79.73 32.05
C ILE A 757 -28.02 79.40 32.38
N TYR A 758 -28.55 78.33 31.80
CA TYR A 758 -29.96 77.95 31.95
C TYR A 758 -30.16 76.92 33.06
N PRO A 759 -31.11 77.07 33.98
CA PRO A 759 -31.34 76.09 35.04
C PRO A 759 -31.68 74.71 34.46
N THR A 760 -31.08 73.66 35.03
CA THR A 760 -31.42 72.28 34.69
C THR A 760 -32.80 71.93 35.24
N ASP A 761 -33.70 71.41 34.39
CA ASP A 761 -34.95 70.80 34.87
C ASP A 761 -34.59 69.54 35.68
N SER A 762 -34.56 69.69 37.00
CA SER A 762 -34.49 68.59 37.96
C SER A 762 -35.87 67.93 38.05
N GLY A 763 -36.24 67.23 36.99
CA GLY A 763 -37.58 66.68 36.80
C GLY A 763 -37.66 65.34 36.05
N ASP A 764 -36.58 64.57 35.97
CA ASP A 764 -36.65 63.21 35.42
C ASP A 764 -36.84 62.16 36.51
N LYS A 765 -38.02 61.54 36.50
CA LYS A 765 -38.32 60.33 37.27
C LYS A 765 -37.24 59.29 36.99
N LYS A 766 -36.70 58.68 38.04
CA LYS A 766 -36.00 57.39 37.95
C LYS A 766 -36.90 56.39 37.23
N VAL A 767 -36.65 56.15 35.95
CA VAL A 767 -37.21 55.02 35.23
C VAL A 767 -36.24 53.85 35.40
N ASN A 768 -36.47 53.06 36.45
CA ASN A 768 -36.06 51.67 36.44
C ASN A 768 -36.86 50.96 35.35
N VAL A 769 -36.25 50.71 34.19
CA VAL A 769 -36.80 49.74 33.23
C VAL A 769 -36.42 48.34 33.70
N THR A 770 -37.19 47.83 34.66
CA THR A 770 -37.30 46.39 34.92
C THR A 770 -38.47 45.90 34.07
N VAL A 771 -38.18 45.15 33.00
CA VAL A 771 -39.21 44.43 32.26
C VAL A 771 -39.71 43.31 33.16
N LYS A 772 -40.95 43.40 33.64
CA LYS A 772 -41.64 42.30 34.33
C LYS A 772 -42.67 41.68 33.39
N ASP A 773 -42.57 40.36 33.34
CA ASP A 773 -43.42 39.41 32.66
C ASP A 773 -44.92 39.66 32.85
N SER A 774 -45.65 39.38 31.77
CA SER A 774 -47.09 39.22 31.77
C SER A 774 -47.46 37.88 32.41
N GLY A 775 -47.93 37.94 33.65
CA GLY A 775 -48.57 36.84 34.34
C GLY A 775 -49.99 36.63 33.80
N VAL A 776 -50.19 35.46 33.20
CA VAL A 776 -51.49 34.87 32.84
C VAL A 776 -52.31 34.63 34.11
N GLY A 777 -53.58 35.05 34.08
CA GLY A 777 -54.54 34.85 35.15
C GLY A 777 -54.94 33.39 35.30
N THR A 778 -54.93 32.89 36.53
CA THR A 778 -55.56 31.64 36.94
C THR A 778 -57.03 31.89 37.24
N SER A 779 -57.90 31.08 36.62
CA SER A 779 -59.24 30.80 37.12
C SER A 779 -59.25 29.36 37.66
N SER A 780 -59.95 29.20 38.77
CA SER A 780 -60.08 28.01 39.60
C SER A 780 -60.85 26.87 38.93
N GLY A 781 -60.37 25.63 39.11
CA GLY A 781 -61.10 24.40 38.80
C GLY A 781 -60.48 23.19 39.51
N THR A 782 -61.10 22.80 40.61
CA THR A 782 -60.91 21.62 41.49
C THR A 782 -60.66 20.27 40.79
N SER A 783 -59.73 19.46 41.31
CA SER A 783 -59.97 18.09 41.84
C SER A 783 -58.69 17.40 42.35
N GLN A 784 -58.87 16.60 43.40
CA GLN A 784 -57.93 15.92 44.31
C GLN A 784 -56.98 14.85 43.69
N PRO A 785 -55.98 14.37 44.47
CA PRO A 785 -54.94 13.43 44.02
C PRO A 785 -55.23 11.98 44.42
N THR A 786 -54.78 11.02 43.60
CA THR A 786 -54.50 9.64 44.03
C THR A 786 -53.56 8.94 43.05
N ALA A 787 -52.53 8.28 43.62
CA ALA A 787 -51.68 7.20 43.12
C ALA A 787 -50.70 7.51 41.97
#